data_AF-A0A1J1J5E6-F1
#
_entry.id   AF-A0A1J1J5E6-F1
#
_cell.length_a   1.000
_cell.length_b   1.000
_cell.length_c   1.000
_cell.angle_alpha   90.00
_cell.angle_beta   90.00
_cell.angle_gamma   90.00
#
_symmetry.space_group_name_H-M   'P 1'
#
loop_
_entity.id
_entity.type
_entity.pdbx_description
1 polymer ?
#
loop_
_entity_poly.entity_id
_entity_poly.type
_entity_poly.pdbx_seq_one_letter_code
_entity_poly.pdbx_strand_id
1 'polypeptide(L)'
;MSLNKDLLLAFEQRNFGKFQELLQVYLADPNYYIKEEEQTIFETILSSPNSENYIKLCIENGGDFYQKNSNDYYPLHRVIESHCLENLKQVEILFDDLNSDMDDDTYKRYSPYVNVNMTHGQNSLHILAEALTNDNYQTIFEMMKILISHGCNVNYPNYDGKTAFHILLEKLQQLKTQPRKEILEYFLKYADVDFYSHKSDEIIEMVMNQKLKYELPARQDIKADYETMTNLLNTNQINTFETLFPLFKSSCEDSEIYADRCASFMQIAVQKSLINIVDLLIDYSIDVNKTPKNCEDKTPPVFKAFSNANPAILRVFFLHPKIRFTYDNEGERKTLLHQYFDSFKGHSYATFRRNESAREMTRDQKKCFDLLMDHPKCNRHLINAYDEAGLPAIYYSVRYKNDYITIALLKRGAYVGTVINGIRKSVLEEFLDSTITTNDRFSDDEDLEIKIDYSFLTPPFKEPSSKKRSKKPKSKETSIAISNDSNPNEKLKMIPSVEKEEIYLEEMKPLKKIAESSELQKFIVHPTIASFILLKWYKLSFLIYTNLILILLFMMAFIPFSVICQTYPVHTEVTYIAYLVFQVLSLISLCTLLVRETCQALLSLRQYVSNVSNWIDILLVASALTVLIFESQIPHHLSRVLRTIVILLAAAEYFNLLGMVPMLKVSIYTKMYLRVMNTFIKSLAFYSMMLLAFAFSFFTLMGDKFAKDIMKLNREGPDTTTNDIPVTNATRNERYNNFYTVGSSIIKSFVMLTGELETSYIHTEGWTYAILFLLFLFLVTIVLNNLLNALAVSDTQEIKRDAKLIDLNQRIEAMCDNEAAIFKKNSRMGNWLKMVISMFPKTLPDGCIIIKPNRSYRIYVKQSEQILLNDWLQTNIKLFKPDVKFNADIMKEIQKLLTTKREEKTIMAIRMLKENRNEKLANDIIKISEMLNDIQKNVTKLQADVYNLRKRSNL
;
A
#
# COMPACT_ATOMS: atom_id res chain seq x y z
N MET A 1 61.60 30.58 7.10
CA MET A 1 61.04 31.21 5.88
C MET A 1 62.08 31.99 5.09
N SER A 2 63.00 32.73 5.74
CA SER A 2 64.09 33.43 5.00
C SER A 2 65.11 32.46 4.41
N LEU A 3 65.56 31.44 5.15
CA LEU A 3 66.64 30.52 4.71
C LEU A 3 66.36 29.81 3.36
N ASN A 4 65.17 29.25 3.17
CA ASN A 4 64.81 28.55 1.93
C ASN A 4 64.56 29.54 0.76
N LYS A 5 64.14 30.78 1.05
CA LYS A 5 64.09 31.85 0.03
C LYS A 5 65.50 32.32 -0.36
N ASP A 6 66.43 32.35 0.59
CA ASP A 6 67.84 32.67 0.34
C ASP A 6 68.53 31.58 -0.49
N LEU A 7 68.10 30.32 -0.36
CA LEU A 7 68.55 29.19 -1.19
C LEU A 7 68.12 29.36 -2.65
N LEU A 8 66.83 29.68 -2.88
CA LEU A 8 66.32 29.98 -4.22
C LEU A 8 67.01 31.21 -4.83
N LEU A 9 67.18 32.29 -4.06
CA LEU A 9 67.89 33.49 -4.49
C LEU A 9 69.35 33.20 -4.85
N ALA A 10 70.04 32.32 -4.10
CA ALA A 10 71.40 31.91 -4.42
C ALA A 10 71.46 31.12 -5.75
N PHE A 11 70.43 30.31 -6.03
CA PHE A 11 70.29 29.60 -7.30
C PHE A 11 69.99 30.56 -8.47
N GLU A 12 69.03 31.49 -8.32
CA GLU A 12 68.70 32.50 -9.32
C GLU A 12 69.90 33.38 -9.68
N GLN A 13 70.73 33.72 -8.67
CA GLN A 13 71.99 34.47 -8.85
C GLN A 13 73.15 33.60 -9.38
N ARG A 14 72.92 32.30 -9.63
CA ARG A 14 73.93 31.30 -10.03
C ARG A 14 75.17 31.30 -9.12
N ASN A 15 75.00 31.59 -7.83
CA ASN A 15 76.08 31.63 -6.84
C ASN A 15 76.23 30.26 -6.16
N PHE A 16 77.03 29.39 -6.78
CA PHE A 16 77.22 28.00 -6.33
C PHE A 16 77.79 27.90 -4.91
N GLY A 17 78.74 28.75 -4.54
CA GLY A 17 79.37 28.70 -3.21
C GLY A 17 78.39 29.00 -2.08
N LYS A 18 77.56 30.04 -2.25
CA LYS A 18 76.50 30.37 -1.28
C LYS A 18 75.39 29.32 -1.26
N PHE A 19 75.06 28.74 -2.41
CA PHE A 19 74.08 27.66 -2.51
C PHE A 19 74.55 26.39 -1.76
N GLN A 20 75.82 26.02 -1.93
CA GLN A 20 76.44 24.90 -1.24
C GLN A 20 76.49 25.11 0.27
N GLU A 21 76.87 26.31 0.72
CA GLU A 21 76.91 26.67 2.14
C GLU A 21 75.52 26.57 2.78
N LEU A 22 74.48 27.06 2.10
CA LEU A 22 73.11 27.01 2.60
C LEU A 22 72.57 25.58 2.74
N LEU A 23 72.89 24.67 1.81
CA LEU A 23 72.46 23.27 1.86
C LEU A 23 73.27 22.43 2.85
N GLN A 24 74.60 22.51 2.83
CA GLN A 24 75.46 21.61 3.63
C GLN A 24 75.72 22.10 5.05
N VAL A 25 75.83 23.43 5.27
CA VAL A 25 76.16 24.01 6.59
C VAL A 25 74.90 24.43 7.33
N TYR A 26 73.98 25.10 6.65
CA TYR A 26 72.75 25.62 7.25
C TYR A 26 71.55 24.66 7.14
N LEU A 27 71.72 23.49 6.51
CA LEU A 27 70.70 22.45 6.34
C LEU A 27 69.38 22.99 5.76
N ALA A 28 69.48 23.86 4.74
CA ALA A 28 68.31 24.34 4.02
C ALA A 28 67.61 23.17 3.30
N ASP A 29 66.27 23.18 3.32
CA ASP A 29 65.46 22.09 2.79
C ASP A 29 65.23 22.27 1.27
N PRO A 30 65.78 21.40 0.40
CA PRO A 30 65.59 21.48 -1.05
C PRO A 30 64.15 21.18 -1.47
N ASN A 31 63.36 20.48 -0.65
CA ASN A 31 61.98 20.09 -0.96
C ASN A 31 60.95 21.15 -0.53
N TYR A 32 61.39 22.33 -0.09
CA TYR A 32 60.50 23.39 0.36
C TYR A 32 59.59 23.86 -0.79
N TYR A 33 58.27 23.77 -0.58
CA TYR A 33 57.26 24.16 -1.56
C TYR A 33 57.08 25.69 -1.63
N ILE A 34 57.24 26.24 -2.83
CA ILE A 34 57.07 27.67 -3.13
C ILE A 34 55.63 27.88 -3.63
N LYS A 35 54.80 28.55 -2.84
CA LYS A 35 53.39 28.82 -3.20
C LYS A 35 53.23 29.70 -4.45
N GLU A 36 54.22 30.54 -4.77
CA GLU A 36 54.17 31.45 -5.92
C GLU A 36 54.48 30.75 -7.25
N GLU A 37 55.31 29.69 -7.24
CA GLU A 37 55.71 28.92 -8.43
C GLU A 37 54.99 27.57 -8.58
N GLU A 38 54.12 27.23 -7.60
CA GLU A 38 53.44 25.93 -7.48
C GLU A 38 54.36 24.69 -7.55
N GLN A 39 55.64 24.87 -7.17
CA GLN A 39 56.71 23.88 -7.29
C GLN A 39 57.62 23.92 -6.07
N THR A 40 58.38 22.84 -5.84
CA THR A 40 59.44 22.80 -4.83
C THR A 40 60.70 23.49 -5.35
N ILE A 41 61.58 23.98 -4.46
CA ILE A 41 62.89 24.54 -4.86
C ILE A 41 63.66 23.53 -5.72
N PHE A 42 63.61 22.25 -5.36
CA PHE A 42 64.21 21.17 -6.13
C PHE A 42 63.59 21.05 -7.54
N GLU A 43 62.27 21.09 -7.69
CA GLU A 43 61.61 21.12 -9.02
C GLU A 43 62.00 22.34 -9.88
N THR A 44 62.14 23.52 -9.28
CA THR A 44 62.58 24.74 -9.98
C THR A 44 64.03 24.59 -10.49
N ILE A 45 64.89 23.92 -9.73
CA ILE A 45 66.27 23.61 -10.14
C ILE A 45 66.28 22.56 -11.26
N LEU A 46 65.44 21.52 -11.16
CA LEU A 46 65.36 20.44 -12.14
C LEU A 46 64.82 20.90 -13.50
N SER A 47 63.89 21.86 -13.52
CA SER A 47 63.33 22.45 -14.75
C SER A 47 64.27 23.48 -15.41
N SER A 48 65.22 24.03 -14.65
CA SER A 48 66.16 25.04 -15.15
C SER A 48 67.33 24.41 -15.92
N PRO A 49 67.67 24.91 -17.13
CA PRO A 49 68.76 24.34 -17.94
C PRO A 49 70.14 24.55 -17.31
N ASN A 50 71.07 23.63 -17.56
CA ASN A 50 72.47 23.63 -17.07
C ASN A 50 72.56 23.77 -15.54
N SER A 51 71.86 22.91 -14.80
CA SER A 51 71.80 22.94 -13.34
C SER A 51 72.44 21.70 -12.71
N GLU A 52 73.28 20.97 -13.46
CA GLU A 52 73.78 19.64 -13.08
C GLU A 52 74.47 19.62 -11.71
N ASN A 53 75.32 20.60 -11.42
CA ASN A 53 76.03 20.69 -10.14
C ASN A 53 75.10 21.01 -8.97
N TYR A 54 74.04 21.78 -9.22
CA TYR A 54 73.02 22.11 -8.22
C TYR A 54 72.12 20.92 -7.94
N ILE A 55 71.70 20.19 -8.99
CA ILE A 55 70.91 18.96 -8.89
C ILE A 55 71.66 17.91 -8.08
N LYS A 56 72.95 17.68 -8.39
CA LYS A 56 73.80 16.75 -7.64
C LYS A 56 73.84 17.09 -6.15
N LEU A 57 74.07 18.37 -5.82
CA LEU A 57 74.15 18.82 -4.44
C LEU A 57 72.81 18.69 -3.70
N CYS A 58 71.69 18.93 -4.38
CA CYS A 58 70.36 18.71 -3.82
C CYS A 58 70.07 17.23 -3.57
N ILE A 59 70.43 16.33 -4.49
CA ILE A 59 70.27 14.88 -4.32
C ILE A 59 71.08 14.38 -3.13
N GLU A 60 72.35 14.79 -3.01
CA GLU A 60 73.23 14.43 -1.89
C GLU A 60 72.72 14.92 -0.52
N ASN A 61 71.88 15.96 -0.50
CA ASN A 61 71.34 16.59 0.72
C ASN A 61 69.82 16.39 0.89
N GLY A 62 69.26 15.31 0.31
CA GLY A 62 67.89 14.86 0.62
C GLY A 62 66.79 15.39 -0.29
N GLY A 63 67.10 15.82 -1.52
CA GLY A 63 66.09 16.13 -2.54
C GLY A 63 65.22 14.90 -2.87
N ASP A 64 63.90 15.04 -2.78
CA ASP A 64 62.95 13.95 -3.05
C ASP A 64 62.66 13.87 -4.55
N PHE A 65 62.98 12.74 -5.15
CA PHE A 65 62.79 12.48 -6.57
C PHE A 65 61.47 11.78 -6.91
N TYR A 66 60.71 11.34 -5.90
CA TYR A 66 59.53 10.46 -6.06
C TYR A 66 58.23 11.07 -5.54
N GLN A 67 58.29 12.20 -4.86
CA GLN A 67 57.10 12.92 -4.45
C GLN A 67 56.47 13.68 -5.62
N LYS A 68 55.19 13.41 -5.90
CA LYS A 68 54.41 14.15 -6.89
C LYS A 68 53.97 15.51 -6.36
N ASN A 69 53.99 16.52 -7.24
CA ASN A 69 53.50 17.86 -6.90
C ASN A 69 51.97 17.98 -7.03
N SER A 70 51.43 19.16 -6.74
CA SER A 70 49.99 19.46 -6.80
C SER A 70 49.33 19.22 -8.17
N ASN A 71 50.14 19.17 -9.23
CA ASN A 71 49.71 18.97 -10.62
C ASN A 71 49.99 17.53 -11.12
N ASP A 72 50.26 16.58 -10.20
CA ASP A 72 50.67 15.19 -10.44
C ASP A 72 51.93 15.04 -11.35
N TYR A 73 52.84 16.03 -11.35
CA TYR A 73 54.16 15.87 -11.97
C TYR A 73 55.15 15.27 -10.98
N TYR A 74 55.95 14.33 -11.47
CA TYR A 74 57.13 13.82 -10.77
C TYR A 74 58.36 14.68 -11.10
N PRO A 75 59.34 14.77 -10.20
CA PRO A 75 60.63 15.41 -10.45
C PRO A 75 61.30 14.95 -11.77
N LEU A 76 61.14 13.68 -12.16
CA LEU A 76 61.58 13.17 -13.46
C LEU A 76 60.94 13.91 -14.65
N HIS A 77 59.65 14.22 -14.60
CA HIS A 77 59.00 14.99 -15.67
C HIS A 77 59.59 16.40 -15.78
N ARG A 78 59.97 17.03 -14.66
CA ARG A 78 60.61 18.36 -14.66
C ARG A 78 62.01 18.34 -15.25
N VAL A 79 62.80 17.31 -14.96
CA VAL A 79 64.11 17.10 -15.59
C VAL A 79 63.97 16.98 -17.10
N ILE A 80 62.94 16.28 -17.56
CA ILE A 80 62.66 16.08 -18.98
C ILE A 80 62.19 17.37 -19.66
N GLU A 81 61.37 18.17 -18.99
CA GLU A 81 60.94 19.51 -19.45
C GLU A 81 62.11 20.49 -19.60
N SER A 82 63.21 20.31 -18.86
CA SER A 82 64.40 21.15 -19.01
C SER A 82 65.11 21.02 -20.37
N HIS A 83 64.82 19.94 -21.12
CA HIS A 83 65.45 19.59 -22.40
C HIS A 83 66.99 19.58 -22.39
N CYS A 84 67.59 19.41 -21.20
CA CYS A 84 69.03 19.42 -20.98
C CYS A 84 69.53 18.00 -20.68
N LEU A 85 70.48 17.51 -21.49
CA LEU A 85 71.01 16.17 -21.38
C LEU A 85 71.84 15.99 -20.09
N GLU A 86 72.55 17.03 -19.69
CA GLU A 86 73.44 17.05 -18.53
C GLU A 86 72.64 16.91 -17.22
N ASN A 87 71.47 17.56 -17.14
CA ASN A 87 70.55 17.41 -16.01
C ASN A 87 70.05 15.96 -15.89
N LEU A 88 69.67 15.32 -17.01
CA LEU A 88 69.23 13.93 -17.01
C LEU A 88 70.36 12.95 -16.64
N LYS A 89 71.58 13.19 -17.11
CA LYS A 89 72.76 12.37 -16.76
C LYS A 89 73.12 12.40 -15.28
N GLN A 90 72.85 13.49 -14.57
CA GLN A 90 73.04 13.50 -13.10
C GLN A 90 72.01 12.62 -12.38
N VAL A 91 70.80 12.55 -12.93
CA VAL A 91 69.71 11.72 -12.40
C VAL A 91 69.88 10.26 -12.82
N GLU A 92 70.55 9.98 -13.94
CA GLU A 92 70.90 8.64 -14.42
C GLU A 92 71.63 7.81 -13.34
N ILE A 93 72.51 8.45 -12.55
CA ILE A 93 73.20 7.81 -11.42
C ILE A 93 72.22 7.19 -10.41
N LEU A 94 71.07 7.84 -10.17
CA LEU A 94 70.03 7.31 -9.28
C LEU A 94 69.29 6.11 -9.87
N PHE A 95 69.18 6.03 -11.20
CA PHE A 95 68.59 4.88 -11.87
C PHE A 95 69.49 3.65 -11.79
N ASP A 96 70.82 3.84 -11.87
CA ASP A 96 71.81 2.77 -11.78
C ASP A 96 71.91 2.16 -10.37
N ASP A 97 71.90 2.99 -9.31
CA ASP A 97 71.98 2.51 -7.92
C ASP A 97 70.79 1.60 -7.54
N LEU A 98 69.58 1.91 -8.02
CA LEU A 98 68.35 1.19 -7.67
C LEU A 98 68.10 -0.09 -8.47
N ASN A 99 68.72 -0.23 -9.65
CA ASN A 99 68.62 -1.45 -10.46
C ASN A 99 69.54 -2.59 -9.95
N SER A 100 70.43 -2.30 -8.98
CA SER A 100 71.38 -3.28 -8.41
C SER A 100 70.77 -4.25 -7.38
N ASP A 101 69.57 -3.96 -6.87
CA ASP A 101 68.90 -4.70 -5.78
C ASP A 101 67.74 -5.63 -6.22
N MET A 102 67.47 -5.77 -7.53
CA MET A 102 66.24 -6.42 -8.04
C MET A 102 66.51 -7.70 -8.84
N ASP A 103 66.14 -8.86 -8.26
CA ASP A 103 66.36 -10.22 -8.81
C ASP A 103 65.29 -10.72 -9.82
N ASP A 104 64.25 -9.95 -10.12
CA ASP A 104 63.10 -10.41 -10.92
C ASP A 104 63.18 -9.96 -12.39
N ASP A 105 63.18 -10.94 -13.32
CA ASP A 105 63.24 -10.73 -14.78
C ASP A 105 62.09 -9.85 -15.31
N THR A 106 60.97 -9.76 -14.57
CA THR A 106 59.85 -8.88 -14.91
C THR A 106 60.18 -7.40 -14.70
N TYR A 107 60.97 -7.09 -13.67
CA TYR A 107 61.39 -5.72 -13.31
C TYR A 107 62.61 -5.25 -14.09
N LYS A 108 63.37 -6.17 -14.70
CA LYS A 108 64.41 -5.83 -15.69
C LYS A 108 63.87 -5.30 -17.01
N ARG A 109 62.62 -5.63 -17.37
CA ARG A 109 62.02 -5.19 -18.65
C ARG A 109 61.47 -3.76 -18.60
N TYR A 110 60.86 -3.38 -17.47
CA TYR A 110 60.35 -2.02 -17.25
C TYR A 110 60.58 -1.57 -15.81
N SER A 111 61.35 -0.50 -15.59
CA SER A 111 61.65 -0.01 -14.24
C SER A 111 60.48 0.80 -13.67
N PRO A 112 59.94 0.47 -12.47
CA PRO A 112 58.83 1.20 -11.87
C PRO A 112 59.19 2.66 -11.52
N TYR A 113 60.49 2.96 -11.37
CA TYR A 113 60.99 4.31 -11.04
C TYR A 113 61.02 5.25 -12.25
N VAL A 114 61.16 4.70 -13.46
CA VAL A 114 61.18 5.48 -14.72
C VAL A 114 59.78 5.57 -15.34
N ASN A 115 58.87 4.64 -15.00
CA ASN A 115 57.51 4.54 -15.53
C ASN A 115 56.45 5.32 -14.71
N VAL A 116 56.80 6.54 -14.30
CA VAL A 116 55.86 7.46 -13.66
C VAL A 116 54.92 8.10 -14.69
N ASN A 117 53.67 8.37 -14.28
CA ASN A 117 52.65 8.99 -15.13
C ASN A 117 52.08 10.28 -14.51
N MET A 118 51.64 11.20 -15.36
CA MET A 118 50.98 12.46 -14.97
C MET A 118 49.46 12.40 -15.15
N THR A 119 48.75 13.49 -14.82
CA THR A 119 47.27 13.61 -14.83
C THR A 119 46.56 13.11 -16.10
N HIS A 120 47.22 13.10 -17.25
CA HIS A 120 46.68 12.63 -18.54
C HIS A 120 47.12 11.21 -18.96
N GLY A 121 47.73 10.45 -18.05
CA GLY A 121 48.29 9.12 -18.32
C GLY A 121 49.54 9.16 -19.20
N GLN A 122 50.13 10.34 -19.41
CA GLN A 122 51.39 10.50 -20.15
C GLN A 122 52.58 10.07 -19.28
N ASN A 123 53.55 9.41 -19.90
CA ASN A 123 54.84 9.12 -19.28
C ASN A 123 55.93 10.05 -19.84
N SER A 124 57.12 9.98 -19.24
CA SER A 124 58.36 10.65 -19.66
C SER A 124 58.64 10.65 -21.18
N LEU A 125 58.36 9.54 -21.88
CA LEU A 125 58.57 9.45 -23.33
C LEU A 125 57.51 10.19 -24.14
N HIS A 126 56.27 10.33 -23.65
CA HIS A 126 55.26 11.16 -24.32
C HIS A 126 55.70 12.62 -24.37
N ILE A 127 56.25 13.13 -23.26
CA ILE A 127 56.73 14.52 -23.13
C ILE A 127 57.87 14.77 -24.14
N LEU A 128 58.87 13.89 -24.18
CA LEU A 128 59.99 14.00 -25.13
C LEU A 128 59.53 13.87 -26.59
N ALA A 129 58.59 12.97 -26.89
CA ALA A 129 58.06 12.80 -28.24
C ALA A 129 57.32 14.06 -28.70
N GLU A 130 56.57 14.71 -27.81
CA GLU A 130 55.82 15.93 -28.13
C GLU A 130 56.72 17.15 -28.35
N ALA A 131 57.82 17.26 -27.60
CA ALA A 131 58.80 18.34 -27.66
C ALA A 131 59.83 18.23 -28.81
N LEU A 132 59.79 17.15 -29.59
CA LEU A 132 60.74 16.88 -30.67
C LEU A 132 60.59 17.87 -31.84
N THR A 133 61.67 18.58 -32.17
CA THR A 133 61.78 19.52 -33.30
C THR A 133 63.08 19.30 -34.09
N ASN A 134 63.24 19.96 -35.24
CA ASN A 134 64.46 19.82 -36.06
C ASN A 134 65.73 20.39 -35.37
N ASP A 135 65.58 21.31 -34.41
CA ASP A 135 66.70 22.01 -33.78
C ASP A 135 67.19 21.31 -32.51
N ASN A 136 66.33 20.57 -31.81
CA ASN A 136 66.63 19.87 -30.55
C ASN A 136 66.64 18.34 -30.69
N TYR A 137 66.60 17.78 -31.91
CA TYR A 137 66.47 16.33 -32.09
C TYR A 137 67.64 15.54 -31.50
N GLN A 138 68.87 16.08 -31.53
CA GLN A 138 70.05 15.36 -31.01
C GLN A 138 69.98 15.18 -29.50
N THR A 139 69.67 16.26 -28.77
CA THR A 139 69.55 16.21 -27.31
C THR A 139 68.36 15.36 -26.88
N ILE A 140 67.19 15.55 -27.50
CA ILE A 140 66.00 14.76 -27.18
C ILE A 140 66.19 13.27 -27.52
N PHE A 141 66.86 12.96 -28.63
CA PHE A 141 67.10 11.57 -29.00
C PHE A 141 68.03 10.87 -28.02
N GLU A 142 69.10 11.53 -27.57
CA GLU A 142 69.97 10.98 -26.50
C GLU A 142 69.21 10.81 -25.18
N MET A 143 68.33 11.74 -24.81
CA MET A 143 67.45 11.59 -23.63
C MET A 143 66.49 10.40 -23.77
N MET A 144 65.92 10.18 -24.96
CA MET A 144 65.08 9.01 -25.24
C MET A 144 65.87 7.70 -25.13
N LYS A 145 67.13 7.67 -25.61
CA LYS A 145 68.00 6.49 -25.49
C LYS A 145 68.25 6.13 -24.02
N ILE A 146 68.57 7.11 -23.17
CA ILE A 146 68.78 6.91 -21.73
C ILE A 146 67.51 6.36 -21.07
N LEU A 147 66.33 6.91 -21.35
CA LEU A 147 65.08 6.41 -20.76
C LEU A 147 64.73 5.00 -21.22
N ILE A 148 64.96 4.67 -22.50
CA ILE A 148 64.70 3.32 -23.04
C ILE A 148 65.68 2.31 -22.45
N SER A 149 66.97 2.64 -22.31
CA SER A 149 67.96 1.73 -21.71
C SER A 149 67.69 1.44 -20.24
N HIS A 150 67.02 2.34 -19.53
CA HIS A 150 66.61 2.18 -18.13
C HIS A 150 65.16 1.68 -17.98
N GLY A 151 64.55 1.14 -19.04
CA GLY A 151 63.27 0.43 -18.96
C GLY A 151 62.02 1.31 -18.95
N CYS A 152 62.04 2.48 -19.60
CA CYS A 152 60.81 3.26 -19.82
C CYS A 152 59.89 2.55 -20.85
N ASN A 153 58.62 2.38 -20.49
CA ASN A 153 57.64 1.65 -21.27
C ASN A 153 57.10 2.49 -22.43
N VAL A 154 57.42 2.07 -23.64
CA VAL A 154 57.02 2.75 -24.89
C VAL A 154 55.54 2.52 -25.23
N ASN A 155 54.93 1.46 -24.70
CA ASN A 155 53.58 1.00 -25.06
C ASN A 155 52.47 1.52 -24.13
N TYR A 156 52.80 2.32 -23.14
CA TYR A 156 51.81 2.89 -22.22
C TYR A 156 50.90 3.89 -22.96
N PRO A 157 49.57 3.71 -22.98
CA PRO A 157 48.67 4.66 -23.64
C PRO A 157 48.29 5.84 -22.74
N ASN A 158 48.21 7.04 -23.31
CA ASN A 158 47.58 8.18 -22.65
C ASN A 158 46.03 8.07 -22.69
N TYR A 159 45.30 9.03 -22.10
CA TYR A 159 43.82 9.03 -22.10
C TYR A 159 43.16 9.10 -23.48
N ASP A 160 43.90 9.53 -24.52
CA ASP A 160 43.44 9.50 -25.92
C ASP A 160 43.73 8.16 -26.61
N GLY A 161 44.26 7.18 -25.86
CA GLY A 161 44.65 5.88 -26.37
C GLY A 161 45.87 5.91 -27.30
N LYS A 162 46.68 6.98 -27.27
CA LYS A 162 47.95 7.08 -28.04
C LYS A 162 49.12 6.67 -27.15
N THR A 163 50.00 5.81 -27.63
CA THR A 163 51.28 5.52 -26.94
C THR A 163 52.35 6.52 -27.32
N ALA A 164 53.46 6.58 -26.56
CA ALA A 164 54.58 7.47 -26.87
C ALA A 164 55.12 7.26 -28.30
N PHE A 165 55.13 6.01 -28.78
CA PHE A 165 55.52 5.68 -30.15
C PHE A 165 54.57 6.24 -31.21
N HIS A 166 53.27 6.32 -30.93
CA HIS A 166 52.31 6.94 -31.85
C HIS A 166 52.58 8.43 -32.02
N ILE A 167 52.74 9.16 -30.90
CA ILE A 167 53.03 10.59 -30.90
C ILE A 167 54.34 10.86 -31.63
N LEU A 168 55.34 10.01 -31.39
CA LEU A 168 56.63 10.07 -32.08
C LEU A 168 56.45 9.92 -33.60
N LEU A 169 55.68 8.95 -34.08
CA LEU A 169 55.42 8.76 -35.50
C LEU A 169 54.73 9.98 -36.14
N GLU A 170 53.81 10.64 -35.42
CA GLU A 170 53.13 11.85 -35.89
C GLU A 170 54.13 13.00 -36.08
N LYS A 171 55.01 13.19 -35.10
CA LYS A 171 56.05 14.24 -35.11
C LYS A 171 57.15 13.95 -36.14
N LEU A 172 57.52 12.69 -36.33
CA LEU A 172 58.51 12.27 -37.32
C LEU A 172 58.13 12.61 -38.76
N GLN A 173 56.82 12.76 -39.08
CA GLN A 173 56.38 13.23 -40.39
C GLN A 173 56.78 14.68 -40.68
N GLN A 174 57.01 15.49 -39.64
CA GLN A 174 57.33 16.92 -39.73
C GLN A 174 58.84 17.21 -39.73
N LEU A 175 59.68 16.19 -39.54
CA LEU A 175 61.15 16.30 -39.45
C LEU A 175 61.85 16.00 -40.78
N LYS A 176 63.11 16.45 -40.91
CA LYS A 176 63.99 16.11 -42.05
C LYS A 176 64.22 14.59 -42.12
N THR A 177 64.51 14.05 -43.32
CA THR A 177 64.60 12.60 -43.58
C THR A 177 65.68 11.86 -42.81
N GLN A 178 66.77 12.54 -42.43
CA GLN A 178 67.91 11.94 -41.74
C GLN A 178 67.61 11.61 -40.25
N PRO A 179 67.19 12.57 -39.40
CA PRO A 179 66.82 12.26 -38.01
C PRO A 179 65.64 11.28 -37.92
N ARG A 180 64.72 11.34 -38.89
CA ARG A 180 63.55 10.45 -38.96
C ARG A 180 63.92 8.97 -39.00
N LYS A 181 64.88 8.59 -39.85
CA LYS A 181 65.29 7.19 -40.01
C LYS A 181 66.02 6.67 -38.78
N GLU A 182 66.94 7.47 -38.25
CA GLU A 182 67.78 7.10 -37.12
C GLU A 182 66.96 6.83 -35.85
N ILE A 183 66.00 7.73 -35.54
CA ILE A 183 65.11 7.58 -34.38
C ILE A 183 64.24 6.33 -34.52
N LEU A 184 63.66 6.12 -35.71
CA LEU A 184 62.74 5.01 -35.93
C LEU A 184 63.46 3.65 -35.93
N GLU A 185 64.66 3.55 -36.50
CA GLU A 185 65.48 2.33 -36.44
C GLU A 185 65.88 1.98 -35.00
N TYR A 186 66.16 2.99 -34.16
CA TYR A 186 66.48 2.75 -32.75
C TYR A 186 65.29 2.21 -31.97
N PHE A 187 64.11 2.84 -32.09
CA PHE A 187 62.90 2.35 -31.42
C PHE A 187 62.52 0.94 -31.90
N LEU A 188 62.59 0.64 -33.20
CA LEU A 188 62.25 -0.69 -33.72
C LEU A 188 63.24 -1.79 -33.32
N LYS A 189 64.49 -1.44 -33.00
CA LYS A 189 65.54 -2.39 -32.64
C LYS A 189 65.68 -2.59 -31.13
N TYR A 190 65.52 -1.52 -30.35
CA TYR A 190 65.82 -1.50 -28.93
C TYR A 190 64.60 -1.27 -28.05
N ALA A 191 63.49 -0.74 -28.57
CA ALA A 191 62.23 -0.70 -27.86
C ALA A 191 61.33 -1.86 -28.30
N ASP A 192 60.76 -2.56 -27.32
CA ASP A 192 59.77 -3.61 -27.54
C ASP A 192 58.41 -2.98 -27.86
N VAL A 193 58.24 -2.50 -29.10
CA VAL A 193 57.04 -1.75 -29.53
C VAL A 193 55.89 -2.70 -29.87
N ASP A 194 54.73 -2.46 -29.24
CA ASP A 194 53.48 -3.14 -29.57
C ASP A 194 52.71 -2.41 -30.67
N PHE A 195 52.50 -3.09 -31.79
CA PHE A 195 51.81 -2.55 -32.96
C PHE A 195 50.29 -2.76 -32.94
N TYR A 196 49.76 -3.60 -32.05
CA TYR A 196 48.43 -4.19 -32.22
C TYR A 196 47.42 -3.82 -31.13
N SER A 197 47.85 -3.37 -29.95
CA SER A 197 46.94 -3.11 -28.81
C SER A 197 46.19 -1.77 -28.86
N HIS A 198 46.85 -0.68 -29.26
CA HIS A 198 46.28 0.67 -29.26
C HIS A 198 46.50 1.32 -30.62
N LYS A 199 45.45 1.90 -31.23
CA LYS A 199 45.41 2.54 -32.57
C LYS A 199 46.28 1.86 -33.65
N SER A 200 46.20 0.54 -33.70
CA SER A 200 47.06 -0.32 -34.53
C SER A 200 47.05 0.00 -36.02
N ASP A 201 45.87 0.29 -36.59
CA ASP A 201 45.74 0.65 -38.00
C ASP A 201 46.53 1.92 -38.36
N GLU A 202 46.50 2.94 -37.48
CA GLU A 202 47.22 4.21 -37.65
C GLU A 202 48.74 4.00 -37.55
N ILE A 203 49.23 3.24 -36.55
CA ILE A 203 50.68 2.93 -36.42
C ILE A 203 51.18 2.22 -37.67
N ILE A 204 50.49 1.17 -38.08
CA ILE A 204 50.91 0.29 -39.18
C ILE A 204 50.97 1.09 -40.48
N GLU A 205 49.96 1.91 -40.76
CA GLU A 205 49.95 2.80 -41.92
C GLU A 205 51.13 3.79 -41.87
N MET A 206 51.34 4.45 -40.73
CA MET A 206 52.39 5.45 -40.57
C MET A 206 53.80 4.85 -40.68
N VAL A 207 54.01 3.62 -40.21
CA VAL A 207 55.29 2.88 -40.32
C VAL A 207 55.52 2.41 -41.76
N MET A 208 54.49 1.85 -42.42
CA MET A 208 54.56 1.38 -43.80
C MET A 208 54.85 2.54 -44.79
N ASN A 209 54.26 3.71 -44.54
CA ASN A 209 54.49 4.92 -45.33
C ASN A 209 55.94 5.45 -45.25
N GLN A 210 56.77 4.96 -44.31
CA GLN A 210 58.15 5.42 -44.13
C GLN A 210 59.18 4.69 -45.01
N LYS A 211 58.78 3.63 -45.74
CA LYS A 211 59.65 2.81 -46.61
C LYS A 211 60.92 2.26 -45.92
N LEU A 212 60.83 1.85 -44.66
CA LEU A 212 61.89 1.12 -43.97
C LEU A 212 61.81 -0.39 -44.29
N LYS A 213 62.96 -1.06 -44.41
CA LYS A 213 63.04 -2.52 -44.53
C LYS A 213 62.88 -3.16 -43.14
N TYR A 214 61.66 -3.16 -42.62
CA TYR A 214 61.31 -3.85 -41.38
C TYR A 214 60.11 -4.75 -41.62
N GLU A 215 60.23 -6.05 -41.32
CA GLU A 215 59.13 -7.00 -41.40
C GLU A 215 58.30 -6.89 -40.12
N LEU A 216 57.00 -6.60 -40.24
CA LEU A 216 56.10 -6.51 -39.08
C LEU A 216 55.96 -7.89 -38.41
N PRO A 217 55.97 -7.96 -37.06
CA PRO A 217 55.72 -9.21 -36.34
C PRO A 217 54.32 -9.77 -36.64
N ALA A 218 54.17 -11.10 -36.73
CA ALA A 218 52.90 -11.74 -37.02
C ALA A 218 51.83 -11.44 -35.95
N ARG A 219 50.61 -11.12 -36.38
CA ARG A 219 49.45 -10.81 -35.50
C ARG A 219 49.12 -12.03 -34.63
N GLN A 220 49.19 -11.89 -33.30
CA GLN A 220 48.67 -12.91 -32.38
C GLN A 220 47.14 -12.81 -32.30
N ASP A 221 46.46 -13.96 -32.40
CA ASP A 221 44.98 -14.06 -32.36
C ASP A 221 44.40 -13.49 -31.05
N ILE A 222 43.39 -12.64 -31.16
CA ILE A 222 42.73 -11.99 -30.02
C ILE A 222 42.07 -13.05 -29.14
N LYS A 223 42.56 -13.23 -27.92
CA LYS A 223 41.91 -14.07 -26.91
C LYS A 223 40.61 -13.41 -26.45
N ALA A 224 39.48 -14.11 -26.66
CA ALA A 224 38.18 -13.71 -26.15
C ALA A 224 38.08 -14.01 -24.64
N ASP A 225 38.72 -13.16 -23.82
CA ASP A 225 38.72 -13.25 -22.36
C ASP A 225 37.60 -12.41 -21.74
N TYR A 226 37.22 -12.69 -20.48
CA TYR A 226 36.10 -12.00 -19.80
C TYR A 226 36.25 -10.46 -19.79
N GLU A 227 37.46 -9.96 -19.60
CA GLU A 227 37.75 -8.53 -19.55
C GLU A 227 37.60 -7.88 -20.93
N THR A 228 38.06 -8.55 -22.00
CA THR A 228 37.85 -8.10 -23.38
C THR A 228 36.35 -8.02 -23.71
N MET A 229 35.59 -9.06 -23.38
CA MET A 229 34.14 -9.10 -23.61
C MET A 229 33.41 -8.00 -22.81
N THR A 230 33.83 -7.73 -21.58
CA THR A 230 33.27 -6.66 -20.74
C THR A 230 33.59 -5.28 -21.30
N ASN A 231 34.81 -5.06 -21.79
CA ASN A 231 35.23 -3.80 -22.41
C ASN A 231 34.47 -3.54 -23.72
N LEU A 232 34.20 -4.57 -24.52
CA LEU A 232 33.36 -4.46 -25.71
C LEU A 232 31.93 -4.02 -25.38
N LEU A 233 31.34 -4.56 -24.30
CA LEU A 233 30.03 -4.12 -23.81
C LEU A 233 30.06 -2.68 -23.29
N ASN A 234 31.13 -2.28 -22.59
CA ASN A 234 31.27 -0.92 -22.06
C ASN A 234 31.49 0.13 -23.15
N THR A 235 32.18 -0.24 -24.23
CA THR A 235 32.46 0.60 -25.41
C THR A 235 31.37 0.51 -26.49
N ASN A 236 30.28 -0.22 -26.23
CA ASN A 236 29.15 -0.43 -27.15
C ASN A 236 29.52 -1.05 -28.51
N GLN A 237 30.56 -1.87 -28.58
CA GLN A 237 30.94 -2.55 -29.81
C GLN A 237 30.16 -3.88 -29.98
N ILE A 238 28.92 -3.78 -30.46
CA ILE A 238 27.97 -4.92 -30.53
C ILE A 238 28.45 -5.98 -31.52
N ASN A 239 28.84 -5.59 -32.74
CA ASN A 239 29.19 -6.54 -33.82
C ASN A 239 30.44 -7.38 -33.50
N THR A 240 31.43 -6.78 -32.84
CA THR A 240 32.64 -7.49 -32.39
C THR A 240 32.34 -8.42 -31.23
N PHE A 241 31.42 -8.04 -30.34
CA PHE A 241 30.94 -8.94 -29.28
C PHE A 241 30.23 -10.17 -29.87
N GLU A 242 29.34 -10.00 -30.83
CA GLU A 242 28.60 -11.11 -31.47
C GLU A 242 29.54 -12.13 -32.14
N THR A 243 30.61 -11.65 -32.79
CA THR A 243 31.59 -12.50 -33.48
C THR A 243 32.54 -13.22 -32.52
N LEU A 244 32.89 -12.61 -31.39
CA LEU A 244 33.81 -13.18 -30.40
C LEU A 244 33.10 -14.05 -29.34
N PHE A 245 31.79 -13.91 -29.15
CA PHE A 245 31.03 -14.67 -28.16
C PHE A 245 31.11 -16.21 -28.31
N PRO A 246 31.05 -16.78 -29.53
CA PRO A 246 31.25 -18.23 -29.72
C PRO A 246 32.63 -18.70 -29.25
N LEU A 247 33.67 -17.90 -29.49
CA LEU A 247 35.05 -18.19 -29.07
C LEU A 247 35.17 -18.13 -27.54
N PHE A 248 34.54 -17.14 -26.90
CA PHE A 248 34.45 -17.05 -25.44
C PHE A 248 33.72 -18.25 -24.82
N LYS A 249 32.66 -18.75 -25.47
CA LYS A 249 31.95 -19.95 -25.01
C LYS A 249 32.86 -21.18 -25.07
N SER A 250 33.69 -21.31 -26.11
CA SER A 250 34.64 -22.43 -26.22
C SER A 250 35.83 -22.34 -25.27
N SER A 251 36.18 -21.15 -24.77
CA SER A 251 37.32 -20.95 -23.86
C SER A 251 36.99 -21.22 -22.38
N CYS A 252 35.70 -21.26 -22.01
CA CYS A 252 35.28 -21.53 -20.63
C CYS A 252 34.96 -23.02 -20.43
N GLU A 253 35.86 -23.76 -19.77
CA GLU A 253 35.64 -25.17 -19.40
C GLU A 253 34.67 -25.33 -18.21
N ASP A 254 34.66 -24.37 -17.29
CA ASP A 254 33.85 -24.43 -16.07
C ASP A 254 32.45 -23.82 -16.27
N SER A 255 31.42 -24.67 -16.21
CA SER A 255 30.02 -24.28 -16.41
C SER A 255 29.50 -23.31 -15.35
N GLU A 256 30.02 -23.33 -14.12
CA GLU A 256 29.52 -22.45 -13.05
C GLU A 256 30.05 -21.02 -13.22
N ILE A 257 31.34 -20.90 -13.55
CA ILE A 257 32.01 -19.63 -13.85
C ILE A 257 31.45 -19.02 -15.14
N TYR A 258 31.25 -19.83 -16.18
CA TYR A 258 30.62 -19.39 -17.43
C TYR A 258 29.23 -18.78 -17.16
N ALA A 259 28.41 -19.46 -16.36
CA ALA A 259 27.07 -18.97 -16.04
C ALA A 259 27.08 -17.70 -15.18
N ASP A 260 28.08 -17.51 -14.30
CA ASP A 260 28.24 -16.28 -13.51
C ASP A 260 28.69 -15.10 -14.39
N ARG A 261 29.68 -15.31 -15.27
CA ARG A 261 30.15 -14.31 -16.25
C ARG A 261 29.04 -13.89 -17.22
N CYS A 262 28.26 -14.85 -17.70
CA CYS A 262 27.09 -14.59 -18.56
C CYS A 262 26.00 -13.79 -17.83
N ALA A 263 25.80 -14.01 -16.53
CA ALA A 263 24.88 -13.18 -15.74
C ALA A 263 25.37 -11.72 -15.66
N SER A 264 26.68 -11.49 -15.54
CA SER A 264 27.27 -10.15 -15.57
C SER A 264 27.08 -9.47 -16.92
N PHE A 265 27.35 -10.18 -18.03
CA PHE A 265 27.11 -9.65 -19.38
C PHE A 265 25.63 -9.29 -19.58
N MET A 266 24.72 -10.12 -19.09
CA MET A 266 23.28 -9.85 -19.15
C MET A 266 22.89 -8.60 -18.35
N GLN A 267 23.39 -8.44 -17.12
CA GLN A 267 23.14 -7.23 -16.33
C GLN A 267 23.65 -5.96 -17.02
N ILE A 268 24.89 -5.99 -17.56
CA ILE A 268 25.49 -4.85 -18.26
C ILE A 268 24.69 -4.51 -19.53
N ALA A 269 24.33 -5.51 -20.33
CA ALA A 269 23.54 -5.32 -21.55
C ALA A 269 22.18 -4.68 -21.24
N VAL A 270 21.51 -5.12 -20.17
CA VAL A 270 20.25 -4.52 -19.70
C VAL A 270 20.45 -3.08 -19.19
N GLN A 271 21.53 -2.82 -18.46
CA GLN A 271 21.83 -1.47 -17.96
C GLN A 271 22.09 -0.48 -19.08
N LYS A 272 22.80 -0.91 -20.13
CA LYS A 272 23.14 -0.10 -21.31
C LYS A 272 22.03 -0.09 -22.38
N SER A 273 20.92 -0.81 -22.16
CA SER A 273 19.81 -0.94 -23.10
C SER A 273 20.18 -1.57 -24.45
N LEU A 274 21.11 -2.54 -24.46
CA LEU A 274 21.61 -3.23 -25.66
C LEU A 274 20.73 -4.45 -26.00
N ILE A 275 19.68 -4.25 -26.79
CA ILE A 275 18.66 -5.28 -27.09
C ILE A 275 19.25 -6.49 -27.84
N ASN A 276 20.05 -6.26 -28.88
CA ASN A 276 20.63 -7.33 -29.71
C ASN A 276 21.47 -8.33 -28.89
N ILE A 277 22.21 -7.80 -27.91
CA ILE A 277 23.04 -8.62 -27.02
C ILE A 277 22.17 -9.42 -26.06
N VAL A 278 21.09 -8.84 -25.54
CA VAL A 278 20.12 -9.58 -24.71
C VAL A 278 19.47 -10.71 -25.51
N ASP A 279 19.06 -10.46 -26.75
CA ASP A 279 18.51 -11.49 -27.65
C ASP A 279 19.53 -12.62 -27.89
N LEU A 280 20.77 -12.27 -28.24
CA LEU A 280 21.85 -13.25 -28.44
C LEU A 280 22.07 -14.09 -27.17
N LEU A 281 22.16 -13.46 -25.99
CA LEU A 281 22.37 -14.20 -24.74
C LEU A 281 21.20 -15.16 -24.42
N ILE A 282 19.98 -14.79 -24.79
CA ILE A 282 18.80 -15.66 -24.64
C ILE A 282 18.83 -16.82 -25.63
N ASP A 283 19.26 -16.61 -26.86
CA ASP A 283 19.42 -17.67 -27.87
C ASP A 283 20.42 -18.74 -27.40
N TYR A 284 21.46 -18.34 -26.66
CA TYR A 284 22.39 -19.26 -26.00
C TYR A 284 21.83 -19.95 -24.74
N SER A 285 20.54 -19.81 -24.43
CA SER A 285 19.83 -20.42 -23.29
C SER A 285 20.38 -20.03 -21.92
N ILE A 286 20.91 -18.80 -21.77
CA ILE A 286 21.42 -18.26 -20.51
C ILE A 286 20.25 -18.02 -19.53
N ASP A 287 20.45 -18.33 -18.24
CA ASP A 287 19.41 -18.12 -17.22
C ASP A 287 19.19 -16.63 -16.93
N VAL A 288 18.10 -16.10 -17.47
CA VAL A 288 17.64 -14.70 -17.31
C VAL A 288 17.38 -14.28 -15.86
N ASN A 289 17.24 -15.23 -14.93
CA ASN A 289 16.96 -14.94 -13.53
C ASN A 289 18.22 -14.97 -12.64
N LYS A 290 19.36 -15.44 -13.15
CA LYS A 290 20.60 -15.56 -12.37
C LYS A 290 21.25 -14.19 -12.19
N THR A 291 21.80 -13.95 -11.01
CA THR A 291 22.54 -12.73 -10.66
C THR A 291 24.00 -13.09 -10.40
N PRO A 292 24.97 -12.22 -10.76
CA PRO A 292 26.38 -12.48 -10.51
C PRO A 292 26.66 -12.58 -9.02
N LYS A 293 27.54 -13.51 -8.60
CA LYS A 293 27.89 -13.69 -7.18
C LYS A 293 28.71 -12.52 -6.62
N ASN A 294 29.59 -11.93 -7.42
CA ASN A 294 30.56 -10.91 -6.99
C ASN A 294 30.12 -9.46 -7.30
N CYS A 295 28.82 -9.20 -7.51
CA CYS A 295 28.32 -7.85 -7.75
C CYS A 295 27.66 -7.26 -6.50
N GLU A 296 27.88 -5.96 -6.24
CA GLU A 296 27.17 -5.23 -5.18
C GLU A 296 25.65 -5.19 -5.43
N ASP A 297 25.25 -5.10 -6.71
CA ASP A 297 23.85 -5.09 -7.12
C ASP A 297 23.36 -6.52 -7.44
N LYS A 298 22.79 -7.18 -6.43
CA LYS A 298 22.19 -8.51 -6.56
C LYS A 298 20.82 -8.50 -7.26
N THR A 299 20.38 -7.41 -7.91
CA THR A 299 19.07 -7.40 -8.57
C THR A 299 19.05 -8.25 -9.86
N PRO A 300 18.01 -9.08 -10.08
CA PRO A 300 17.89 -9.85 -11.32
C PRO A 300 17.79 -8.95 -12.56
N PRO A 301 18.30 -9.39 -13.73
CA PRO A 301 18.27 -8.61 -14.97
C PRO A 301 16.87 -8.10 -15.34
N VAL A 302 15.83 -8.92 -15.13
CA VAL A 302 14.44 -8.55 -15.39
C VAL A 302 13.96 -7.40 -14.50
N PHE A 303 14.35 -7.41 -13.22
CA PHE A 303 14.04 -6.34 -12.26
C PHE A 303 14.77 -5.05 -12.62
N LYS A 304 16.02 -5.17 -13.09
CA LYS A 304 16.82 -4.04 -13.57
C LYS A 304 16.27 -3.42 -14.87
N ALA A 305 15.83 -4.26 -15.82
CA ALA A 305 15.17 -3.79 -17.04
C ALA A 305 13.90 -2.99 -16.71
N PHE A 306 13.18 -3.42 -15.68
CA PHE A 306 11.99 -2.75 -15.18
C PHE A 306 12.30 -1.43 -14.48
N SER A 307 13.36 -1.34 -13.65
CA SER A 307 13.79 -0.07 -13.04
C SER A 307 14.30 0.94 -14.06
N ASN A 308 14.93 0.48 -15.14
CA ASN A 308 15.45 1.33 -16.20
C ASN A 308 14.37 1.78 -17.20
N ALA A 309 13.11 1.37 -17.00
CA ALA A 309 11.97 1.70 -17.86
C ALA A 309 12.20 1.38 -19.35
N ASN A 310 12.82 0.24 -19.66
CA ASN A 310 13.05 -0.20 -21.04
C ASN A 310 11.99 -1.24 -21.49
N PRO A 311 10.93 -0.84 -22.21
CA PRO A 311 9.86 -1.75 -22.60
C PRO A 311 10.28 -2.76 -23.67
N ALA A 312 11.29 -2.47 -24.48
CA ALA A 312 11.75 -3.36 -25.54
C ALA A 312 12.41 -4.61 -24.95
N ILE A 313 13.34 -4.42 -24.01
CA ILE A 313 14.01 -5.51 -23.29
C ILE A 313 13.02 -6.34 -22.46
N LEU A 314 12.05 -5.68 -21.81
CA LEU A 314 11.02 -6.41 -21.04
C LEU A 314 10.15 -7.30 -21.92
N ARG A 315 9.84 -6.91 -23.16
CA ARG A 315 9.09 -7.76 -24.09
C ARG A 315 9.85 -9.04 -24.40
N VAL A 316 11.15 -8.92 -24.66
CA VAL A 316 12.03 -10.08 -24.90
C VAL A 316 12.03 -10.99 -23.67
N PHE A 317 12.20 -10.44 -22.48
CA PHE A 317 12.19 -11.22 -21.24
C PHE A 317 10.85 -11.92 -20.98
N PHE A 318 9.72 -11.24 -21.21
CA PHE A 318 8.40 -11.83 -20.99
C PHE A 318 8.02 -12.94 -21.97
N LEU A 319 8.67 -13.03 -23.13
CA LEU A 319 8.55 -14.18 -24.03
C LEU A 319 9.23 -15.44 -23.46
N HIS A 320 10.18 -15.29 -22.53
CA HIS A 320 10.94 -16.41 -22.00
C HIS A 320 10.11 -17.24 -20.99
N PRO A 321 9.96 -18.56 -21.17
CA PRO A 321 9.01 -19.38 -20.40
C PRO A 321 9.37 -19.51 -18.91
N LYS A 322 10.66 -19.48 -18.56
CA LYS A 322 11.16 -19.68 -17.18
C LYS A 322 11.35 -18.40 -16.37
N ILE A 323 10.83 -17.26 -16.84
CA ILE A 323 10.97 -15.99 -16.13
C ILE A 323 10.24 -16.00 -14.76
N ARG A 324 10.89 -15.41 -13.74
CA ARG A 324 10.35 -15.24 -12.39
C ARG A 324 9.90 -13.79 -12.15
N PHE A 325 8.72 -13.64 -11.55
CA PHE A 325 8.12 -12.35 -11.19
C PHE A 325 8.34 -11.98 -9.72
N THR A 326 8.91 -12.92 -8.97
CA THR A 326 9.24 -12.83 -7.54
C THR A 326 10.71 -13.10 -7.35
N TYR A 327 11.34 -12.33 -6.48
CA TYR A 327 12.75 -12.44 -6.14
C TYR A 327 12.86 -12.52 -4.62
N ASP A 328 13.52 -13.58 -4.14
CA ASP A 328 13.77 -13.87 -2.73
C ASP A 328 15.27 -14.15 -2.56
N ASN A 329 16.06 -13.15 -2.21
CA ASN A 329 17.50 -13.32 -1.90
C ASN A 329 17.81 -12.66 -0.55
N GLU A 330 18.55 -13.38 0.29
CA GLU A 330 19.19 -12.88 1.53
C GLU A 330 18.29 -12.11 2.52
N GLY A 331 16.96 -12.21 2.41
CA GLY A 331 16.01 -11.54 3.30
C GLY A 331 15.08 -10.56 2.58
N GLU A 332 15.41 -10.13 1.36
CA GLU A 332 14.55 -9.26 0.56
C GLU A 332 13.59 -10.08 -0.30
N ARG A 333 12.32 -10.15 0.13
CA ARG A 333 11.20 -10.63 -0.71
C ARG A 333 10.59 -9.46 -1.47
N LYS A 334 10.75 -9.44 -2.79
CA LYS A 334 10.19 -8.40 -3.67
C LYS A 334 9.54 -9.01 -4.91
N THR A 335 8.51 -8.35 -5.40
CA THR A 335 7.90 -8.67 -6.71
C THR A 335 8.25 -7.59 -7.72
N LEU A 336 8.12 -7.86 -9.01
CA LEU A 336 8.30 -6.84 -10.06
C LEU A 336 7.40 -5.60 -9.83
N LEU A 337 6.22 -5.79 -9.22
CA LEU A 337 5.34 -4.69 -8.83
C LEU A 337 5.92 -3.81 -7.72
N HIS A 338 6.63 -4.41 -6.76
CA HIS A 338 7.31 -3.64 -5.72
C HIS A 338 8.54 -2.91 -6.28
N GLN A 339 9.27 -3.54 -7.21
CA GLN A 339 10.41 -2.93 -7.90
C GLN A 339 10.01 -1.66 -8.65
N TYR A 340 8.79 -1.61 -9.20
CA TYR A 340 8.23 -0.40 -9.78
C TYR A 340 8.33 0.79 -8.82
N PHE A 341 7.97 0.58 -7.55
CA PHE A 341 7.92 1.66 -6.57
C PHE A 341 9.30 2.06 -6.05
N ASP A 342 10.33 1.22 -6.24
CA ASP A 342 11.71 1.53 -5.85
C ASP A 342 12.29 2.68 -6.67
N SER A 343 11.88 2.87 -7.94
CA SER A 343 12.29 4.04 -8.73
C SER A 343 11.77 5.36 -8.15
N PHE A 344 10.75 5.31 -7.29
CA PHE A 344 10.17 6.49 -6.63
C PHE A 344 10.79 6.78 -5.27
N LYS A 345 11.60 5.86 -4.70
CA LYS A 345 12.22 6.03 -3.37
C LYS A 345 13.25 7.15 -3.30
N GLY A 346 13.87 7.53 -4.43
CA GLY A 346 14.86 8.61 -4.50
C GLY A 346 14.31 10.03 -4.27
N HIS A 347 12.99 10.20 -4.27
CA HIS A 347 12.34 11.48 -4.01
C HIS A 347 11.65 11.46 -2.64
N SER A 348 11.92 12.47 -1.81
CA SER A 348 11.25 12.61 -0.50
C SER A 348 9.72 12.61 -0.67
N TYR A 349 9.00 11.95 0.25
CA TYR A 349 7.53 11.96 0.30
C TYR A 349 6.95 13.39 0.28
N ALA A 350 7.68 14.36 0.85
CA ALA A 350 7.31 15.77 0.81
C ALA A 350 7.27 16.34 -0.61
N THR A 351 8.15 15.86 -1.51
CA THR A 351 8.25 16.26 -2.91
C THR A 351 7.05 15.76 -3.71
N PHE A 352 6.66 14.49 -3.56
CA PHE A 352 5.44 13.94 -4.20
C PHE A 352 4.16 14.57 -3.68
N ARG A 353 4.13 15.01 -2.41
CA ARG A 353 2.96 15.70 -1.84
C ARG A 353 2.76 17.08 -2.47
N ARG A 354 3.82 17.78 -2.86
CA ARG A 354 3.78 19.17 -3.39
C ARG A 354 3.83 19.27 -4.92
N ASN A 355 4.52 18.36 -5.62
CA ASN A 355 4.69 18.42 -7.07
C ASN A 355 3.79 17.40 -7.79
N GLU A 356 2.85 17.87 -8.61
CA GLU A 356 2.00 17.01 -9.44
C GLU A 356 2.76 16.38 -10.61
N SER A 357 3.69 17.10 -11.23
CA SER A 357 4.55 16.59 -12.32
C SER A 357 5.44 15.42 -11.91
N ALA A 358 5.85 15.35 -10.64
CA ALA A 358 6.60 14.21 -10.11
C ALA A 358 5.76 12.93 -10.01
N ARG A 359 4.41 13.04 -10.01
CA ARG A 359 3.49 11.90 -9.97
C ARG A 359 3.22 11.31 -11.36
N GLU A 360 3.50 12.07 -12.41
CA GLU A 360 3.23 11.67 -13.78
C GLU A 360 4.24 10.62 -14.24
N MET A 361 3.74 9.50 -14.74
CA MET A 361 4.55 8.42 -15.26
C MET A 361 5.17 8.83 -16.59
N THR A 362 6.45 8.52 -16.80
CA THR A 362 7.02 8.62 -18.15
C THR A 362 6.30 7.64 -19.08
N ARG A 363 6.25 7.97 -20.37
CA ARG A 363 5.58 7.14 -21.38
C ARG A 363 6.09 5.70 -21.37
N ASP A 364 7.37 5.49 -21.14
CA ASP A 364 7.98 4.16 -21.15
C ASP A 364 7.77 3.40 -19.84
N GLN A 365 7.76 4.08 -18.67
CA GLN A 365 7.32 3.46 -17.40
C GLN A 365 5.89 2.94 -17.49
N LYS A 366 4.99 3.72 -18.13
CA LYS A 366 3.60 3.30 -18.36
C LYS A 366 3.51 2.07 -19.23
N LYS A 367 4.22 2.03 -20.36
CA LYS A 367 4.29 0.83 -21.22
C LYS A 367 4.84 -0.38 -20.47
N CYS A 368 5.89 -0.23 -19.65
CA CYS A 368 6.45 -1.33 -18.87
C CYS A 368 5.43 -1.90 -17.87
N PHE A 369 4.70 -1.03 -17.18
CA PHE A 369 3.64 -1.43 -16.26
C PHE A 369 2.47 -2.12 -16.99
N ASP A 370 2.02 -1.58 -18.12
CA ASP A 370 0.94 -2.17 -18.92
C ASP A 370 1.33 -3.57 -19.44
N LEU A 371 2.57 -3.73 -19.94
CA LEU A 371 3.11 -5.04 -20.34
C LEU A 371 3.12 -6.05 -19.18
N LEU A 372 3.47 -5.59 -17.97
CA LEU A 372 3.46 -6.45 -16.77
C LEU A 372 2.04 -6.87 -16.41
N MET A 373 1.07 -5.96 -16.49
CA MET A 373 -0.34 -6.25 -16.23
C MET A 373 -0.92 -7.23 -17.25
N ASP A 374 -0.60 -7.07 -18.53
CA ASP A 374 -1.11 -7.92 -19.61
C ASP A 374 -0.57 -9.35 -19.58
N HIS A 375 0.55 -9.57 -18.89
CA HIS A 375 1.18 -10.89 -18.82
C HIS A 375 0.33 -11.92 -18.03
N PRO A 376 0.15 -13.16 -18.52
CA PRO A 376 -0.71 -14.18 -17.89
C PRO A 376 -0.22 -14.64 -16.50
N LYS A 377 1.10 -14.59 -16.24
CA LYS A 377 1.65 -14.86 -14.90
C LYS A 377 1.31 -13.75 -13.87
N CYS A 378 0.88 -12.56 -14.30
CA CYS A 378 0.42 -11.50 -13.42
C CYS A 378 -1.01 -11.81 -12.94
N ASN A 379 -1.11 -12.83 -12.10
CA ASN A 379 -2.37 -13.25 -11.51
C ASN A 379 -2.64 -12.48 -10.21
N ARG A 380 -3.86 -12.66 -9.70
CA ARG A 380 -4.31 -12.08 -8.44
C ARG A 380 -3.39 -12.35 -7.24
N HIS A 381 -2.77 -13.53 -7.20
CA HIS A 381 -1.86 -13.91 -6.12
C HIS A 381 -0.60 -13.04 -6.12
N LEU A 382 -0.02 -12.78 -7.30
CA LEU A 382 1.13 -11.90 -7.43
C LEU A 382 0.80 -10.45 -7.06
N ILE A 383 -0.38 -9.96 -7.45
CA ILE A 383 -0.82 -8.58 -7.17
C ILE A 383 -1.01 -8.33 -5.67
N ASN A 384 -1.50 -9.33 -4.95
CA ASN A 384 -1.68 -9.26 -3.51
C ASN A 384 -0.50 -9.85 -2.73
N ALA A 385 0.63 -10.13 -3.40
CA ALA A 385 1.84 -10.57 -2.73
C ALA A 385 2.36 -9.45 -1.82
N TYR A 386 2.93 -9.85 -0.69
CA TYR A 386 3.51 -8.95 0.29
C TYR A 386 5.02 -8.83 0.07
N ASP A 387 5.56 -7.64 0.28
CA ASP A 387 7.00 -7.41 0.40
C ASP A 387 7.54 -7.84 1.79
N GLU A 388 8.83 -7.60 2.04
CA GLU A 388 9.48 -7.81 3.33
C GLU A 388 8.78 -7.08 4.49
N ALA A 389 8.26 -5.88 4.25
CA ALA A 389 7.52 -5.09 5.23
C ALA A 389 6.09 -5.61 5.49
N GLY A 390 5.65 -6.65 4.76
CA GLY A 390 4.30 -7.17 4.86
C GLY A 390 3.25 -6.26 4.21
N LEU A 391 3.66 -5.43 3.25
CA LEU A 391 2.82 -4.47 2.53
C LEU A 391 2.61 -4.93 1.07
N PRO A 392 1.37 -4.88 0.55
CA PRO A 392 1.10 -5.21 -0.84
C PRO A 392 1.40 -4.02 -1.77
N ALA A 393 1.61 -4.29 -3.06
CA ALA A 393 1.94 -3.25 -4.06
C ALA A 393 0.94 -2.08 -4.11
N ILE A 394 -0.36 -2.34 -3.92
CA ILE A 394 -1.40 -1.30 -3.88
C ILE A 394 -1.19 -0.27 -2.75
N TYR A 395 -0.53 -0.65 -1.66
CA TYR A 395 -0.20 0.29 -0.59
C TYR A 395 0.72 1.41 -1.10
N TYR A 396 1.71 1.06 -1.92
CA TYR A 396 2.64 2.03 -2.48
C TYR A 396 1.97 2.93 -3.52
N SER A 397 1.09 2.39 -4.38
CA SER A 397 0.36 3.22 -5.36
C SER A 397 -0.48 4.30 -4.68
N VAL A 398 -1.16 3.94 -3.59
CA VAL A 398 -1.97 4.86 -2.77
C VAL A 398 -1.08 5.86 -2.03
N ARG A 399 0.02 5.40 -1.43
CA ARG A 399 0.99 6.25 -0.72
C ARG A 399 1.59 7.32 -1.62
N TYR A 400 1.94 6.97 -2.86
CA TYR A 400 2.49 7.90 -3.85
C TYR A 400 1.41 8.64 -4.66
N LYS A 401 0.12 8.43 -4.35
CA LYS A 401 -1.04 9.06 -5.03
C LYS A 401 -1.05 8.87 -6.55
N ASN A 402 -0.65 7.69 -7.02
CA ASN A 402 -0.73 7.33 -8.43
C ASN A 402 -2.08 6.66 -8.70
N ASP A 403 -3.03 7.42 -9.25
CA ASP A 403 -4.40 6.98 -9.48
C ASP A 403 -4.48 5.91 -10.57
N TYR A 404 -3.73 6.09 -11.66
CA TYR A 404 -3.69 5.15 -12.79
C TYR A 404 -3.34 3.74 -12.34
N ILE A 405 -2.25 3.60 -11.58
CA ILE A 405 -1.79 2.31 -11.07
C ILE A 405 -2.76 1.76 -10.04
N THR A 406 -3.30 2.62 -9.16
CA THR A 406 -4.27 2.19 -8.15
C THR A 406 -5.50 1.57 -8.81
N ILE A 407 -6.05 2.20 -9.85
CA ILE A 407 -7.19 1.66 -10.60
C ILE A 407 -6.80 0.37 -11.34
N ALA A 408 -5.64 0.32 -11.98
CA ALA A 408 -5.19 -0.87 -12.70
C ALA A 408 -5.01 -2.09 -11.78
N LEU A 409 -4.41 -1.91 -10.61
CA LEU A 409 -4.26 -2.95 -9.60
C LEU A 409 -5.62 -3.41 -9.06
N LEU A 410 -6.54 -2.48 -8.77
CA LEU A 410 -7.89 -2.80 -8.31
C LEU A 410 -8.69 -3.59 -9.36
N LYS A 411 -8.61 -3.21 -10.64
CA LYS A 411 -9.23 -3.93 -11.77
C LYS A 411 -8.72 -5.35 -11.95
N ARG A 412 -7.50 -5.63 -11.50
CA ARG A 412 -6.89 -6.97 -11.52
C ARG A 412 -7.06 -7.73 -10.19
N GLY A 413 -7.91 -7.25 -9.29
CA GLY A 413 -8.30 -7.96 -8.06
C GLY A 413 -7.40 -7.68 -6.85
N ALA A 414 -6.74 -6.52 -6.80
CA ALA A 414 -6.07 -6.07 -5.57
C ALA A 414 -7.07 -5.87 -4.43
N TYR A 415 -6.75 -6.38 -3.25
CA TYR A 415 -7.60 -6.32 -2.08
C TYR A 415 -7.62 -4.91 -1.47
N VAL A 416 -8.80 -4.29 -1.44
CA VAL A 416 -8.95 -2.89 -1.01
C VAL A 416 -8.84 -2.69 0.52
N GLY A 417 -9.08 -3.75 1.31
CA GLY A 417 -9.29 -3.63 2.77
C GLY A 417 -8.10 -3.08 3.58
N THR A 418 -6.88 -3.17 3.05
CA THR A 418 -5.67 -2.65 3.69
C THR A 418 -5.49 -1.15 3.49
N VAL A 419 -5.94 -0.60 2.35
CA VAL A 419 -5.58 0.74 1.87
C VAL A 419 -6.75 1.70 1.73
N ILE A 420 -7.97 1.25 2.04
CA ILE A 420 -9.21 1.97 1.70
C ILE A 420 -9.27 3.42 2.18
N ASN A 421 -8.71 3.73 3.34
CA ASN A 421 -8.70 5.09 3.90
C ASN A 421 -7.75 6.05 3.14
N GLY A 422 -6.82 5.53 2.35
CA GLY A 422 -5.86 6.33 1.57
C GLY A 422 -6.31 6.62 0.13
N ILE A 423 -7.32 5.89 -0.38
CA ILE A 423 -7.78 6.04 -1.77
C ILE A 423 -8.62 7.33 -1.88
N ARG A 424 -8.32 8.15 -2.90
CA ARG A 424 -9.11 9.36 -3.19
C ARG A 424 -10.53 9.00 -3.61
N LYS A 425 -11.51 9.82 -3.22
CA LYS A 425 -12.94 9.60 -3.51
C LYS A 425 -13.22 9.45 -5.01
N SER A 426 -12.67 10.35 -5.83
CA SER A 426 -12.83 10.32 -7.29
C SER A 426 -12.29 9.04 -7.93
N VAL A 427 -11.16 8.53 -7.41
CA VAL A 427 -10.51 7.31 -7.90
C VAL A 427 -11.31 6.08 -7.51
N LEU A 428 -11.85 6.07 -6.29
CA LEU A 428 -12.72 4.98 -5.85
C LEU A 428 -14.03 4.96 -6.63
N GLU A 429 -14.61 6.13 -6.92
CA GLU A 429 -15.81 6.27 -7.75
C GLU A 429 -15.55 5.75 -9.18
N GLU A 430 -14.49 6.25 -9.83
CA GLU A 430 -14.08 5.81 -11.17
C GLU A 430 -13.84 4.29 -11.22
N PHE A 431 -13.19 3.75 -10.19
CA PHE A 431 -12.98 2.32 -10.07
C PHE A 431 -14.31 1.55 -9.91
N LEU A 432 -15.15 1.93 -8.95
CA LEU A 432 -16.43 1.28 -8.67
C LEU A 432 -17.34 1.32 -9.89
N ASP A 433 -17.38 2.44 -10.61
CA ASP A 433 -18.06 2.53 -11.88
C ASP A 433 -17.49 1.49 -12.85
N SER A 434 -16.16 1.42 -13.02
CA SER A 434 -15.50 0.49 -13.94
C SER A 434 -15.74 -1.00 -13.66
N THR A 435 -16.18 -1.37 -12.45
CA THR A 435 -16.51 -2.76 -12.10
C THR A 435 -17.80 -3.28 -12.73
N ILE A 436 -18.66 -2.38 -13.25
CA ILE A 436 -19.88 -2.73 -13.98
C ILE A 436 -19.58 -2.66 -15.47
N THR A 437 -19.69 -3.80 -16.14
CA THR A 437 -19.41 -3.95 -17.58
C THR A 437 -20.57 -4.64 -18.30
N THR A 438 -20.70 -4.40 -19.60
CA THR A 438 -21.71 -5.03 -20.46
C THR A 438 -21.04 -5.75 -21.61
N ASN A 439 -21.68 -6.76 -22.19
CA ASN A 439 -21.26 -7.37 -23.46
C ASN A 439 -21.54 -6.49 -24.71
N ASP A 440 -21.63 -5.17 -24.51
CA ASP A 440 -21.90 -4.12 -25.51
C ASP A 440 -23.10 -4.36 -26.45
N ARG A 441 -24.03 -5.23 -26.05
CA ARG A 441 -25.29 -5.44 -26.77
C ARG A 441 -26.30 -4.32 -26.51
N PHE A 442 -27.28 -4.20 -27.40
CA PHE A 442 -28.36 -3.23 -27.27
C PHE A 442 -29.24 -3.54 -26.05
N SER A 443 -29.85 -2.48 -25.50
CA SER A 443 -30.66 -2.59 -24.28
C SER A 443 -31.87 -3.53 -24.43
N ASP A 444 -32.36 -3.71 -25.66
CA ASP A 444 -33.52 -4.53 -25.98
C ASP A 444 -33.15 -5.98 -26.37
N ASP A 445 -31.86 -6.31 -26.47
CA ASP A 445 -31.41 -7.67 -26.83
C ASP A 445 -31.59 -8.62 -25.64
N GLU A 446 -32.21 -9.78 -25.87
CA GLU A 446 -32.40 -10.82 -24.84
C GLU A 446 -31.08 -11.38 -24.30
N ASP A 447 -30.01 -11.29 -25.08
CA ASP A 447 -28.67 -11.74 -24.73
C ASP A 447 -27.82 -10.65 -24.05
N LEU A 448 -28.40 -9.51 -23.68
CA LEU A 448 -27.70 -8.50 -22.89
C LEU A 448 -27.23 -9.09 -21.56
N GLU A 449 -25.93 -8.96 -21.30
CA GLU A 449 -25.28 -9.44 -20.09
C GLU A 449 -24.60 -8.27 -19.38
N ILE A 450 -24.99 -8.07 -18.11
CA ILE A 450 -24.37 -7.10 -17.21
C ILE A 450 -23.47 -7.87 -16.25
N LYS A 451 -22.17 -7.63 -16.31
CA LYS A 451 -21.19 -8.23 -15.42
C LYS A 451 -20.82 -7.25 -14.30
N ILE A 452 -20.88 -7.72 -13.05
CA ILE A 452 -20.44 -6.99 -11.86
C ILE A 452 -19.24 -7.72 -11.27
N ASP A 453 -18.12 -7.01 -11.09
CA ASP A 453 -16.88 -7.55 -10.53
C ASP A 453 -16.69 -7.16 -9.04
N TYR A 454 -16.57 -8.18 -8.19
CA TYR A 454 -16.32 -8.07 -6.75
C TYR A 454 -14.90 -8.54 -6.36
N SER A 455 -14.01 -8.74 -7.34
CA SER A 455 -12.67 -9.27 -7.11
C SER A 455 -11.88 -8.45 -6.09
N PHE A 456 -12.05 -7.13 -6.05
CA PHE A 456 -11.36 -6.26 -5.09
C PHE A 456 -11.72 -6.51 -3.60
N LEU A 457 -12.82 -7.22 -3.32
CA LEU A 457 -13.24 -7.57 -1.96
C LEU A 457 -12.69 -8.93 -1.51
N THR A 458 -12.17 -9.76 -2.42
CA THR A 458 -11.75 -11.10 -2.00
C THR A 458 -10.39 -11.07 -1.28
N PRO A 459 -10.32 -11.70 -0.09
CA PRO A 459 -9.15 -11.60 0.75
C PRO A 459 -7.95 -12.36 0.15
N PRO A 460 -6.71 -11.86 0.34
CA PRO A 460 -5.52 -12.57 -0.09
C PRO A 460 -5.31 -13.87 0.70
N PHE A 461 -4.92 -14.93 -0.01
CA PHE A 461 -4.52 -16.20 0.61
C PHE A 461 -3.14 -16.00 1.27
N LYS A 462 -3.06 -16.16 2.59
CA LYS A 462 -1.76 -16.17 3.28
C LYS A 462 -1.10 -17.54 3.06
N GLU A 463 -0.06 -17.60 2.24
CA GLU A 463 0.79 -18.79 2.18
C GLU A 463 1.53 -19.01 3.52
N PRO A 464 1.65 -20.26 3.98
CA PRO A 464 2.37 -20.59 5.20
C PRO A 464 3.86 -20.29 5.03
N SER A 465 4.34 -19.19 5.61
CA SER A 465 5.76 -18.88 5.62
C SER A 465 6.56 -19.96 6.36
N SER A 466 7.53 -20.56 5.67
CA SER A 466 8.49 -21.52 6.22
C SER A 466 9.41 -20.81 7.22
N LYS A 467 9.28 -21.18 8.51
CA LYS A 467 10.04 -20.63 9.64
C LYS A 467 11.55 -20.89 9.50
N LYS A 468 12.37 -19.84 9.59
CA LYS A 468 13.68 -19.93 10.28
C LYS A 468 13.57 -19.17 11.61
N ARG A 469 13.81 -19.88 12.72
CA ARG A 469 13.68 -19.41 14.10
C ARG A 469 14.87 -18.52 14.49
N SER A 470 14.63 -17.36 15.07
CA SER A 470 15.56 -16.72 16.01
C SER A 470 14.79 -16.18 17.22
N LYS A 471 15.44 -16.25 18.39
CA LYS A 471 14.86 -16.16 19.75
C LYS A 471 14.47 -14.71 20.13
N LYS A 472 13.34 -14.55 20.82
CA LYS A 472 12.88 -13.29 21.46
C LYS A 472 13.50 -13.08 22.85
N PRO A 473 13.57 -11.83 23.32
CA PRO A 473 13.36 -11.47 24.72
C PRO A 473 12.08 -10.62 24.96
N LYS A 474 11.59 -10.65 26.20
CA LYS A 474 10.40 -9.99 26.78
C LYS A 474 10.68 -8.47 26.96
N SER A 475 9.76 -7.50 27.01
CA SER A 475 8.52 -7.40 27.81
C SER A 475 7.81 -6.04 27.60
N LYS A 476 6.53 -6.01 28.03
CA LYS A 476 5.69 -4.91 28.58
C LYS A 476 5.07 -3.82 27.67
N GLU A 477 3.76 -3.67 27.90
CA GLU A 477 2.74 -2.84 27.27
C GLU A 477 2.71 -1.42 27.84
N THR A 478 2.39 -0.42 27.01
CA THR A 478 1.50 0.69 27.38
C THR A 478 0.94 1.42 26.14
N SER A 479 -0.29 1.90 26.30
CA SER A 479 -1.19 2.62 25.40
C SER A 479 -0.83 4.11 25.18
N ILE A 480 -1.26 4.70 24.04
CA ILE A 480 -2.03 5.98 23.89
C ILE A 480 -1.72 6.72 22.55
N ALA A 481 -2.83 7.20 21.96
CA ALA A 481 -3.15 8.36 21.10
C ALA A 481 -2.12 9.12 20.23
N ILE A 482 -2.72 9.72 19.18
CA ILE A 482 -2.19 10.54 18.09
C ILE A 482 -1.72 11.92 18.58
N SER A 483 -0.49 12.32 18.20
CA SER A 483 -0.12 13.72 17.98
C SER A 483 1.10 13.84 17.04
N ASN A 484 1.20 15.00 16.39
CA ASN A 484 1.97 15.32 15.20
C ASN A 484 3.50 15.41 15.36
N ASP A 485 4.15 15.20 14.21
CA ASP A 485 5.45 15.68 13.71
C ASP A 485 6.82 15.21 14.25
N SER A 486 7.71 14.99 13.26
CA SER A 486 9.18 15.04 13.27
C SER A 486 10.01 13.95 13.97
N ASN A 487 10.21 12.81 13.29
CA ASN A 487 11.53 12.25 12.93
C ASN A 487 11.38 10.86 12.28
N PRO A 488 12.04 10.58 11.14
CA PRO A 488 11.96 9.27 10.48
C PRO A 488 13.19 8.44 10.85
N ASN A 489 13.21 7.79 12.02
CA ASN A 489 14.06 6.62 12.31
C ASN A 489 13.83 6.17 13.77
N GLU A 490 12.84 5.30 13.99
CA GLU A 490 12.94 4.20 14.96
C GLU A 490 11.69 3.30 14.97
N LYS A 491 11.96 1.99 15.01
CA LYS A 491 11.12 0.88 15.53
C LYS A 491 10.00 0.32 14.65
N LEU A 492 10.42 -0.60 13.78
CA LEU A 492 9.66 -1.78 13.37
C LEU A 492 9.33 -2.64 14.62
N LYS A 493 8.12 -2.50 15.19
CA LYS A 493 7.63 -3.39 16.25
C LYS A 493 6.91 -4.58 15.64
N MET A 494 7.48 -5.75 15.92
CA MET A 494 6.99 -7.09 15.58
C MET A 494 5.52 -7.33 15.99
N ILE A 495 4.73 -7.78 15.04
CA ILE A 495 3.39 -8.39 15.22
C ILE A 495 3.58 -9.82 15.80
N PRO A 496 2.66 -10.35 16.63
CA PRO A 496 2.82 -11.66 17.25
C PRO A 496 2.88 -12.78 16.21
N SER A 497 3.73 -13.76 16.49
CA SER A 497 3.81 -15.05 15.81
C SER A 497 2.45 -15.75 15.84
N VAL A 498 1.77 -15.77 14.70
CA VAL A 498 0.54 -16.54 14.47
C VAL A 498 0.92 -17.95 14.03
N GLU A 499 0.31 -18.93 14.67
CA GLU A 499 0.39 -20.34 14.32
C GLU A 499 -0.21 -20.60 12.94
N LYS A 500 0.23 -21.70 12.32
CA LYS A 500 -0.14 -22.12 10.97
C LYS A 500 -1.64 -22.41 10.89
N GLU A 501 -2.43 -21.47 10.39
CA GLU A 501 -3.83 -21.71 10.01
C GLU A 501 -4.18 -20.84 8.79
N GLU A 502 -4.98 -21.39 7.87
CA GLU A 502 -5.55 -20.66 6.73
C GLU A 502 -6.42 -19.50 7.24
N ILE A 503 -5.85 -18.30 7.32
CA ILE A 503 -6.58 -17.10 7.76
C ILE A 503 -7.40 -16.60 6.58
N TYR A 504 -8.65 -17.05 6.49
CA TYR A 504 -9.68 -16.32 5.77
C TYR A 504 -9.80 -14.93 6.41
N LEU A 505 -9.36 -13.87 5.72
CA LEU A 505 -9.60 -12.50 6.19
C LEU A 505 -11.09 -12.16 6.04
N GLU A 506 -11.63 -11.44 7.01
CA GLU A 506 -13.03 -10.98 7.06
C GLU A 506 -13.38 -10.16 5.80
N GLU A 507 -14.24 -10.70 4.92
CA GLU A 507 -14.66 -10.11 3.65
C GLU A 507 -15.43 -8.80 3.86
N MET A 508 -16.14 -8.65 4.98
CA MET A 508 -16.90 -7.44 5.30
C MET A 508 -16.04 -6.31 5.90
N LYS A 509 -14.82 -6.60 6.33
CA LYS A 509 -13.95 -5.61 6.97
C LYS A 509 -13.66 -4.37 6.12
N PRO A 510 -13.41 -4.47 4.79
CA PRO A 510 -13.31 -3.31 3.94
C PRO A 510 -14.59 -2.48 3.94
N LEU A 511 -15.76 -3.13 3.86
CA LEU A 511 -17.05 -2.46 3.84
C LEU A 511 -17.37 -1.77 5.18
N LYS A 512 -16.97 -2.37 6.30
CA LYS A 512 -17.05 -1.72 7.63
C LYS A 512 -16.27 -0.41 7.67
N LYS A 513 -15.03 -0.41 7.14
CA LYS A 513 -14.21 0.81 7.07
C LYS A 513 -14.83 1.88 6.17
N ILE A 514 -15.47 1.49 5.07
CA ILE A 514 -16.23 2.42 4.22
C ILE A 514 -17.42 3.00 5.00
N ALA A 515 -18.14 2.18 5.77
CA ALA A 515 -19.30 2.56 6.55
C ALA A 515 -18.99 3.50 7.73
N GLU A 516 -17.85 3.31 8.37
CA GLU A 516 -17.37 4.13 9.49
C GLU A 516 -16.83 5.50 9.00
N SER A 517 -16.39 5.60 7.75
CA SER A 517 -15.87 6.84 7.18
C SER A 517 -17.01 7.74 6.69
N SER A 518 -17.18 8.92 7.30
CA SER A 518 -18.17 9.92 6.88
C SER A 518 -18.01 10.36 5.43
N GLU A 519 -16.79 10.25 4.90
CA GLU A 519 -16.47 10.61 3.53
C GLU A 519 -16.82 9.55 2.50
N LEU A 520 -16.61 8.28 2.84
CA LEU A 520 -16.77 7.14 1.93
C LEU A 520 -18.13 6.46 2.06
N GLN A 521 -18.88 6.71 3.14
CA GLN A 521 -20.19 6.10 3.41
C GLN A 521 -21.18 6.26 2.23
N LYS A 522 -21.09 7.36 1.48
CA LYS A 522 -21.91 7.62 0.29
C LYS A 522 -21.76 6.54 -0.79
N PHE A 523 -20.58 5.92 -0.89
CA PHE A 523 -20.31 4.85 -1.87
C PHE A 523 -21.00 3.53 -1.51
N ILE A 524 -21.53 3.35 -0.30
CA ILE A 524 -22.25 2.11 0.06
C ILE A 524 -23.52 1.93 -0.78
N VAL A 525 -24.11 3.04 -1.22
CA VAL A 525 -25.28 3.05 -2.11
C VAL A 525 -24.89 2.65 -3.54
N HIS A 526 -23.60 2.72 -3.89
CA HIS A 526 -23.14 2.35 -5.23
C HIS A 526 -23.60 0.93 -5.58
N PRO A 527 -24.14 0.68 -6.79
CA PRO A 527 -24.80 -0.59 -7.11
C PRO A 527 -23.94 -1.83 -6.92
N THR A 528 -22.62 -1.72 -7.07
CA THR A 528 -21.70 -2.84 -6.81
C THR A 528 -21.61 -3.19 -5.34
N ILE A 529 -21.40 -2.22 -4.45
CA ILE A 529 -21.36 -2.47 -3.00
C ILE A 529 -22.75 -2.90 -2.51
N ALA A 530 -23.81 -2.21 -2.92
CA ALA A 530 -25.18 -2.53 -2.54
C ALA A 530 -25.60 -3.95 -2.97
N SER A 531 -25.25 -4.37 -4.19
CA SER A 531 -25.54 -5.72 -4.68
C SER A 531 -24.75 -6.80 -3.94
N PHE A 532 -23.48 -6.55 -3.59
CA PHE A 532 -22.69 -7.47 -2.77
C PHE A 532 -23.31 -7.66 -1.38
N ILE A 533 -23.70 -6.57 -0.72
CA ILE A 533 -24.39 -6.59 0.58
C ILE A 533 -25.70 -7.39 0.47
N LEU A 534 -26.49 -7.17 -0.59
CA LEU A 534 -27.73 -7.91 -0.81
C LEU A 534 -27.49 -9.42 -0.95
N LEU A 535 -26.49 -9.83 -1.74
CA LEU A 535 -26.17 -11.24 -1.97
C LEU A 535 -25.70 -11.93 -0.70
N LYS A 536 -24.80 -11.29 0.05
CA LYS A 536 -24.33 -11.81 1.33
C LYS A 536 -25.44 -11.85 2.37
N TRP A 537 -26.34 -10.86 2.33
CA TRP A 537 -27.55 -10.85 3.16
C TRP A 537 -28.44 -12.07 2.90
N TYR A 538 -28.71 -12.44 1.65
CA TYR A 538 -29.56 -13.61 1.37
C TYR A 538 -29.04 -14.88 2.05
N LYS A 539 -27.72 -15.08 2.10
CA LYS A 539 -27.11 -16.20 2.83
C LYS A 539 -27.22 -16.08 4.34
N LEU A 540 -26.97 -14.90 4.89
CA LEU A 540 -26.91 -14.70 6.35
C LEU A 540 -28.29 -14.53 6.99
N SER A 541 -29.29 -14.10 6.21
CA SER A 541 -30.62 -13.73 6.69
C SER A 541 -31.34 -14.86 7.42
N PHE A 542 -31.09 -16.13 7.04
CA PHE A 542 -31.67 -17.29 7.72
C PHE A 542 -31.33 -17.32 9.21
N LEU A 543 -30.10 -16.98 9.61
CA LEU A 543 -29.70 -16.97 11.03
C LEU A 543 -30.52 -15.94 11.82
N ILE A 544 -30.70 -14.75 11.27
CA ILE A 544 -31.45 -13.67 11.92
C ILE A 544 -32.94 -14.02 12.01
N TYR A 545 -33.53 -14.58 10.94
CA TYR A 545 -34.92 -15.04 10.98
C TYR A 545 -35.13 -16.22 11.94
N THR A 546 -34.20 -17.17 12.02
CA THR A 546 -34.30 -18.28 12.98
C THR A 546 -34.31 -17.78 14.41
N ASN A 547 -33.48 -16.78 14.72
CA ASN A 547 -33.44 -16.18 16.04
C ASN A 547 -34.75 -15.44 16.37
N LEU A 548 -35.30 -14.69 15.41
CA LEU A 548 -36.60 -14.03 15.56
C LEU A 548 -37.74 -15.05 15.79
N ILE A 549 -37.73 -16.17 15.07
CA ILE A 549 -38.73 -17.23 15.23
C ILE A 549 -38.61 -17.88 16.62
N LEU A 550 -37.40 -18.13 17.11
CA LEU A 550 -37.19 -18.73 18.43
C LEU A 550 -37.72 -17.84 19.56
N ILE A 551 -37.47 -16.52 19.52
CA ILE A 551 -38.01 -15.60 20.53
C ILE A 551 -39.54 -15.48 20.45
N LEU A 552 -40.12 -15.47 19.24
CA LEU A 552 -41.57 -15.45 19.05
C LEU A 552 -42.23 -16.71 19.60
N LEU A 553 -41.64 -17.89 19.34
CA LEU A 553 -42.13 -19.16 19.89
C LEU A 553 -42.07 -19.17 21.42
N PHE A 554 -40.99 -18.65 22.01
CA PHE A 554 -40.89 -18.49 23.46
C PHE A 554 -41.98 -17.56 24.02
N MET A 555 -42.19 -16.40 23.41
CA MET A 555 -43.23 -15.44 23.83
C MET A 555 -44.64 -16.06 23.77
N MET A 556 -44.95 -16.75 22.67
CA MET A 556 -46.25 -17.40 22.47
C MET A 556 -46.48 -18.59 23.42
N ALA A 557 -45.43 -19.22 23.93
CA ALA A 557 -45.55 -20.28 24.92
C ALA A 557 -45.59 -19.74 26.36
N PHE A 558 -44.67 -18.83 26.70
CA PHE A 558 -44.43 -18.35 28.06
C PHE A 558 -45.47 -17.34 28.54
N ILE A 559 -45.94 -16.42 27.68
CA ILE A 559 -46.94 -15.40 28.10
C ILE A 559 -48.26 -16.06 28.50
N PRO A 560 -48.87 -16.96 27.70
CA PRO A 560 -50.10 -17.63 28.12
C PRO A 560 -49.91 -18.48 29.38
N PHE A 561 -48.78 -19.19 29.50
CA PHE A 561 -48.43 -19.93 30.72
C PHE A 561 -48.42 -19.01 31.96
N SER A 562 -47.70 -17.89 31.87
CA SER A 562 -47.50 -16.96 32.98
C SER A 562 -48.76 -16.19 33.36
N VAL A 563 -49.49 -15.67 32.38
CA VAL A 563 -50.66 -14.80 32.59
C VAL A 563 -51.93 -15.60 32.84
N ILE A 564 -52.22 -16.63 32.05
CA ILE A 564 -53.49 -17.38 32.13
C ILE A 564 -53.34 -18.52 33.14
N CYS A 565 -52.38 -19.41 32.90
CA CYS A 565 -52.30 -20.68 33.62
C CYS A 565 -51.87 -20.54 35.09
N GLN A 566 -51.13 -19.49 35.45
CA GLN A 566 -50.69 -19.28 36.83
C GLN A 566 -51.45 -18.18 37.59
N THR A 567 -52.25 -17.34 36.92
CA THR A 567 -53.07 -16.32 37.59
C THR A 567 -54.44 -16.89 37.98
N TYR A 568 -55.00 -17.77 37.14
CA TYR A 568 -56.28 -18.39 37.42
C TYR A 568 -56.08 -19.76 38.11
N PRO A 569 -56.71 -20.00 39.26
CA PRO A 569 -56.71 -21.31 39.89
C PRO A 569 -57.27 -22.38 38.94
N VAL A 570 -56.59 -23.52 38.87
CA VAL A 570 -56.98 -24.66 38.03
C VAL A 570 -58.21 -25.33 38.63
N HIS A 571 -59.37 -25.09 38.05
CA HIS A 571 -60.65 -25.60 38.55
C HIS A 571 -61.25 -26.73 37.70
N THR A 572 -60.81 -26.91 36.46
CA THR A 572 -61.34 -27.93 35.54
C THR A 572 -60.22 -28.78 34.91
N GLU A 573 -60.54 -30.02 34.54
CA GLU A 573 -59.64 -30.92 33.79
C GLU A 573 -59.07 -30.26 32.53
N VAL A 574 -59.92 -29.50 31.81
CA VAL A 574 -59.52 -28.76 30.60
C VAL A 574 -58.47 -27.69 30.92
N THR A 575 -58.63 -26.95 32.02
CA THR A 575 -57.64 -25.95 32.46
C THR A 575 -56.34 -26.59 32.94
N TYR A 576 -56.38 -27.81 33.50
CA TYR A 576 -55.18 -28.54 33.91
C TYR A 576 -54.38 -29.04 32.71
N ILE A 577 -55.06 -29.59 31.70
CA ILE A 577 -54.41 -30.01 30.44
C ILE A 577 -53.78 -28.79 29.74
N ALA A 578 -54.50 -27.66 29.68
CA ALA A 578 -53.95 -26.43 29.10
C ALA A 578 -52.71 -25.94 29.86
N TYR A 579 -52.73 -25.97 31.20
CA TYR A 579 -51.57 -25.64 32.04
C TYR A 579 -50.36 -26.51 31.69
N LEU A 580 -50.52 -27.84 31.63
CA LEU A 580 -49.44 -28.77 31.31
C LEU A 580 -48.89 -28.55 29.89
N VAL A 581 -49.77 -28.34 28.91
CA VAL A 581 -49.35 -28.09 27.52
C VAL A 581 -48.50 -26.83 27.41
N PHE A 582 -48.96 -25.71 27.98
CA PHE A 582 -48.21 -24.45 27.93
C PHE A 582 -46.92 -24.50 28.75
N GLN A 583 -46.90 -25.24 29.87
CA GLN A 583 -45.68 -25.45 30.65
C GLN A 583 -44.63 -26.23 29.85
N VAL A 584 -45.02 -27.34 29.21
CA VAL A 584 -44.11 -28.16 28.39
C VAL A 584 -43.61 -27.37 27.18
N LEU A 585 -44.48 -26.63 26.49
CA LEU A 585 -44.09 -25.75 25.38
C LEU A 585 -43.12 -24.64 25.83
N SER A 586 -43.33 -24.07 27.02
CA SER A 586 -42.44 -23.06 27.60
C SER A 586 -41.07 -23.65 27.96
N LEU A 587 -41.04 -24.89 28.46
CA LEU A 587 -39.79 -25.58 28.76
C LEU A 587 -39.01 -25.92 27.47
N ILE A 588 -39.69 -26.46 26.45
CA ILE A 588 -39.07 -26.78 25.16
C ILE A 588 -38.49 -25.50 24.53
N SER A 589 -39.26 -24.42 24.48
CA SER A 589 -38.79 -23.15 23.92
C SER A 589 -37.62 -22.56 24.72
N LEU A 590 -37.64 -22.62 26.05
CA LEU A 590 -36.49 -22.22 26.88
C LEU A 590 -35.24 -23.08 26.59
N CYS A 591 -35.39 -24.39 26.43
CA CYS A 591 -34.28 -25.27 26.06
C CYS A 591 -33.68 -24.90 24.71
N THR A 592 -34.51 -24.56 23.71
CA THR A 592 -34.00 -24.12 22.40
C THR A 592 -33.22 -22.80 22.49
N LEU A 593 -33.67 -21.84 23.32
CA LEU A 593 -32.94 -20.59 23.56
C LEU A 593 -31.62 -20.84 24.30
N LEU A 594 -31.59 -21.72 25.30
CA LEU A 594 -30.36 -22.13 26.00
C LEU A 594 -29.32 -22.74 25.05
N VAL A 595 -29.75 -23.62 24.14
CA VAL A 595 -28.86 -24.23 23.14
C VAL A 595 -28.33 -23.17 22.16
N ARG A 596 -29.18 -22.24 21.70
CA ARG A 596 -28.77 -21.11 20.87
C ARG A 596 -27.72 -20.25 21.59
N GLU A 597 -27.97 -19.90 22.85
CA GLU A 597 -27.11 -19.01 23.63
C GLU A 597 -25.74 -19.63 23.92
N THR A 598 -25.74 -20.91 24.30
CA THR A 598 -24.50 -21.65 24.53
C THR A 598 -23.70 -21.80 23.23
N CYS A 599 -24.35 -22.03 22.09
CA CYS A 599 -23.70 -22.06 20.78
C CYS A 599 -23.01 -20.71 20.45
N GLN A 600 -23.71 -19.59 20.63
CA GLN A 600 -23.17 -18.25 20.40
C GLN A 600 -22.00 -17.92 21.33
N ALA A 601 -22.12 -18.22 22.62
CA ALA A 601 -21.05 -18.03 23.59
C ALA A 601 -19.82 -18.87 23.25
N LEU A 602 -19.99 -20.14 22.87
CA LEU A 602 -18.88 -21.03 22.49
C LEU A 602 -18.12 -20.57 21.25
N LEU A 603 -18.82 -19.96 20.29
CA LEU A 603 -18.20 -19.42 19.07
C LEU A 603 -17.39 -18.15 19.35
N SER A 604 -17.86 -17.26 20.25
CA SER A 604 -17.23 -15.93 20.43
C SER A 604 -17.18 -15.38 21.86
N LEU A 605 -16.70 -16.13 22.85
CA LEU A 605 -16.57 -15.73 24.28
C LEU A 605 -16.17 -14.26 24.54
N ARG A 606 -15.06 -13.77 23.94
CA ARG A 606 -14.52 -12.44 24.25
C ARG A 606 -15.40 -11.30 23.73
N GLN A 607 -15.92 -11.45 22.52
CA GLN A 607 -16.83 -10.45 21.93
C GLN A 607 -18.22 -10.56 22.56
N TYR A 608 -18.59 -11.76 22.96
CA TYR A 608 -19.86 -12.07 23.59
C TYR A 608 -20.05 -11.33 24.93
N VAL A 609 -19.06 -11.39 25.82
CA VAL A 609 -19.10 -10.71 27.14
C VAL A 609 -19.10 -9.18 27.02
N SER A 610 -18.59 -8.64 25.91
CA SER A 610 -18.53 -7.18 25.69
C SER A 610 -19.83 -6.58 25.14
N ASN A 611 -20.73 -7.38 24.59
CA ASN A 611 -21.95 -6.88 23.95
C ASN A 611 -23.13 -6.86 24.93
N VAL A 612 -23.76 -5.70 25.11
CA VAL A 612 -24.88 -5.49 26.04
C VAL A 612 -26.11 -6.33 25.66
N SER A 613 -26.33 -6.60 24.37
CA SER A 613 -27.46 -7.44 23.92
C SER A 613 -27.39 -8.86 24.51
N ASN A 614 -26.19 -9.43 24.59
CA ASN A 614 -26.00 -10.78 25.12
C ASN A 614 -26.26 -10.84 26.63
N TRP A 615 -26.05 -9.74 27.35
CA TRP A 615 -26.39 -9.66 28.77
C TRP A 615 -27.91 -9.66 28.99
N ILE A 616 -28.68 -9.05 28.08
CA ILE A 616 -30.15 -9.11 28.09
C ILE A 616 -30.61 -10.54 27.84
N ASP A 617 -30.00 -11.24 26.86
CA ASP A 617 -30.28 -12.66 26.58
C ASP A 617 -29.99 -13.56 27.80
N ILE A 618 -28.83 -13.40 28.45
CA ILE A 618 -28.50 -14.15 29.68
C ILE A 618 -29.52 -13.87 30.79
N LEU A 619 -29.85 -12.60 31.01
CA LEU A 619 -30.79 -12.20 32.05
C LEU A 619 -32.19 -12.77 31.79
N LEU A 620 -32.64 -12.76 30.54
CA LEU A 620 -33.90 -13.36 30.10
C LEU A 620 -33.91 -14.87 30.37
N VAL A 621 -32.88 -15.58 29.93
CA VAL A 621 -32.78 -17.04 30.11
C VAL A 621 -32.70 -17.42 31.59
N ALA A 622 -31.89 -16.71 32.38
CA ALA A 622 -31.74 -16.97 33.81
C ALA A 622 -33.05 -16.71 34.59
N SER A 623 -33.75 -15.61 34.30
CA SER A 623 -35.02 -15.28 34.94
C SER A 623 -36.17 -16.19 34.49
N ALA A 624 -36.19 -16.65 33.22
CA ALA A 624 -37.16 -17.63 32.75
C ALA A 624 -36.93 -19.02 33.39
N LEU A 625 -35.66 -19.42 33.56
CA LEU A 625 -35.29 -20.67 34.22
C LEU A 625 -35.74 -20.70 35.69
N THR A 626 -35.55 -19.59 36.43
CA THR A 626 -35.99 -19.50 37.83
C THR A 626 -37.51 -19.59 37.96
N VAL A 627 -38.25 -18.95 37.05
CA VAL A 627 -39.72 -19.01 37.05
C VAL A 627 -40.25 -20.41 36.71
N LEU A 628 -39.65 -21.12 35.75
CA LEU A 628 -40.17 -22.42 35.29
C LEU A 628 -39.77 -23.61 36.17
N ILE A 629 -38.58 -23.58 36.78
CA ILE A 629 -38.04 -24.72 37.55
C ILE A 629 -38.22 -24.54 39.06
N PHE A 630 -38.02 -23.32 39.57
CA PHE A 630 -37.93 -23.05 41.00
C PHE A 630 -39.18 -22.37 41.57
N GLU A 631 -40.32 -22.42 40.85
CA GLU A 631 -41.57 -21.76 41.24
C GLU A 631 -42.00 -22.10 42.67
N SER A 632 -41.87 -23.38 43.06
CA SER A 632 -42.31 -23.87 44.38
C SER A 632 -41.50 -23.34 45.56
N GLN A 633 -40.29 -22.81 45.31
CA GLN A 633 -39.39 -22.30 46.35
C GLN A 633 -39.51 -20.78 46.54
N ILE A 634 -40.21 -20.08 45.65
CA ILE A 634 -40.27 -18.62 45.62
C ILE A 634 -41.62 -18.13 46.17
N PRO A 635 -41.65 -17.12 47.06
CA PRO A 635 -42.90 -16.51 47.52
C PRO A 635 -43.77 -16.01 46.36
N HIS A 636 -45.09 -16.21 46.45
CA HIS A 636 -46.03 -15.87 45.37
C HIS A 636 -45.91 -14.42 44.86
N HIS A 637 -45.65 -13.45 45.75
CA HIS A 637 -45.44 -12.05 45.35
C HIS A 637 -44.18 -11.88 44.49
N LEU A 638 -43.06 -12.49 44.89
CA LEU A 638 -41.79 -12.38 44.17
C LEU A 638 -41.85 -13.13 42.83
N SER A 639 -42.51 -14.30 42.79
CA SER A 639 -42.72 -15.06 41.56
C SER A 639 -43.53 -14.25 40.53
N ARG A 640 -44.56 -13.53 40.97
CA ARG A 640 -45.35 -12.63 40.10
C ARG A 640 -44.50 -11.50 39.53
N VAL A 641 -43.67 -10.86 40.35
CA VAL A 641 -42.75 -9.80 39.89
C VAL A 641 -41.75 -10.34 38.87
N LEU A 642 -41.14 -11.51 39.14
CA LEU A 642 -40.18 -12.15 38.23
C LEU A 642 -40.81 -12.48 36.88
N ARG A 643 -42.03 -13.02 36.86
CA ARG A 643 -42.79 -13.27 35.62
C ARG A 643 -42.98 -12.02 34.79
N THR A 644 -43.38 -10.91 35.41
CA THR A 644 -43.53 -9.62 34.73
C THR A 644 -42.20 -9.15 34.15
N ILE A 645 -41.10 -9.32 34.89
CA ILE A 645 -39.74 -8.99 34.40
C ILE A 645 -39.38 -9.86 33.19
N VAL A 646 -39.65 -11.16 33.21
CA VAL A 646 -39.39 -12.04 32.05
C VAL A 646 -40.18 -11.60 30.82
N ILE A 647 -41.46 -11.23 30.97
CA ILE A 647 -42.28 -10.73 29.86
C ILE A 647 -41.69 -9.43 29.28
N LEU A 648 -41.28 -8.49 30.14
CA LEU A 648 -40.67 -7.24 29.71
C LEU A 648 -39.31 -7.44 29.04
N LEU A 649 -38.47 -8.34 29.57
CA LEU A 649 -37.17 -8.68 28.97
C LEU A 649 -37.34 -9.37 27.62
N ALA A 650 -38.31 -10.27 27.50
CA ALA A 650 -38.58 -10.96 26.23
C ALA A 650 -39.16 -10.00 25.17
N ALA A 651 -39.97 -9.02 25.58
CA ALA A 651 -40.42 -7.94 24.71
C ALA A 651 -39.27 -7.00 24.29
N ALA A 652 -38.35 -6.68 25.20
CA ALA A 652 -37.17 -5.87 24.91
C ALA A 652 -36.24 -6.57 23.91
N GLU A 653 -35.99 -7.87 24.10
CA GLU A 653 -35.17 -8.65 23.17
C GLU A 653 -35.84 -8.80 21.80
N TYR A 654 -37.15 -9.07 21.76
CA TYR A 654 -37.91 -9.05 20.51
C TYR A 654 -37.72 -7.71 19.76
N PHE A 655 -37.79 -6.58 20.47
CA PHE A 655 -37.60 -5.26 19.87
C PHE A 655 -36.16 -5.03 19.35
N ASN A 656 -35.14 -5.48 20.10
CA ASN A 656 -33.74 -5.44 19.65
C ASN A 656 -33.54 -6.25 18.37
N LEU A 657 -34.07 -7.47 18.31
CA LEU A 657 -33.99 -8.35 17.14
C LEU A 657 -34.77 -7.81 15.96
N LEU A 658 -35.92 -7.19 16.20
CA LEU A 658 -36.71 -6.54 15.15
C LEU A 658 -35.93 -5.40 14.48
N GLY A 659 -35.08 -4.69 15.22
CA GLY A 659 -34.16 -3.69 14.67
C GLY A 659 -33.07 -4.25 13.75
N MET A 660 -32.73 -5.53 13.91
CA MET A 660 -31.75 -6.25 13.10
C MET A 660 -32.36 -6.90 11.86
N VAL A 661 -33.69 -6.95 11.76
CA VAL A 661 -34.40 -7.43 10.56
C VAL A 661 -34.38 -6.33 9.50
N PRO A 662 -33.68 -6.50 8.38
CA PRO A 662 -33.51 -5.45 7.40
C PRO A 662 -34.59 -5.54 6.33
N MET A 663 -35.84 -5.60 6.79
CA MET A 663 -36.96 -5.12 6.00
C MET A 663 -36.89 -3.61 6.06
N LEU A 664 -36.65 -2.97 4.90
CA LEU A 664 -36.32 -1.55 4.77
C LEU A 664 -37.08 -0.64 5.75
N LYS A 665 -38.39 -0.85 5.91
CA LYS A 665 -39.22 -0.02 6.79
C LYS A 665 -38.98 -0.27 8.29
N VAL A 666 -38.83 -1.53 8.69
CA VAL A 666 -38.86 -1.94 10.12
C VAL A 666 -37.58 -1.49 10.84
N SER A 667 -36.41 -1.78 10.27
CA SER A 667 -35.11 -1.38 10.87
C SER A 667 -34.99 0.15 11.01
N ILE A 668 -35.49 0.91 10.01
CA ILE A 668 -35.54 2.38 10.07
C ILE A 668 -36.41 2.84 11.26
N TYR A 669 -37.61 2.27 11.43
CA TYR A 669 -38.51 2.65 12.52
C TYR A 669 -37.93 2.30 13.90
N THR A 670 -37.29 1.14 14.05
CA THR A 670 -36.65 0.76 15.32
C THR A 670 -35.52 1.72 15.69
N LYS A 671 -34.69 2.12 14.73
CA LYS A 671 -33.61 3.09 15.00
C LYS A 671 -34.11 4.51 15.21
N MET A 672 -35.18 4.90 14.51
CA MET A 672 -35.89 6.14 14.78
C MET A 672 -36.41 6.16 16.22
N TYR A 673 -37.03 5.08 16.69
CA TYR A 673 -37.48 4.96 18.08
C TYR A 673 -36.32 5.06 19.07
N LEU A 674 -35.24 4.30 18.89
CA LEU A 674 -34.10 4.33 19.82
C LEU A 674 -33.41 5.70 19.87
N ARG A 675 -33.32 6.40 18.73
CA ARG A 675 -32.77 7.76 18.69
C ARG A 675 -33.68 8.75 19.41
N VAL A 676 -34.98 8.74 19.08
CA VAL A 676 -35.98 9.60 19.72
C VAL A 676 -36.03 9.34 21.23
N MET A 677 -35.99 8.08 21.66
CA MET A 677 -35.93 7.71 23.08
C MET A 677 -34.68 8.29 23.76
N ASN A 678 -33.51 8.18 23.14
CA ASN A 678 -32.27 8.71 23.72
C ASN A 678 -32.29 10.25 23.79
N THR A 679 -32.78 10.91 22.74
CA THR A 679 -32.94 12.38 22.72
C THR A 679 -33.94 12.81 23.78
N PHE A 680 -35.08 12.13 23.89
CA PHE A 680 -36.08 12.37 24.92
C PHE A 680 -35.49 12.21 26.33
N ILE A 681 -34.78 11.12 26.62
CA ILE A 681 -34.15 10.89 27.93
C ILE A 681 -33.12 11.97 28.25
N LYS A 682 -32.27 12.37 27.28
CA LYS A 682 -31.27 13.43 27.47
C LYS A 682 -31.92 14.78 27.72
N SER A 683 -32.93 15.14 26.94
CA SER A 683 -33.68 16.39 27.09
C SER A 683 -34.44 16.39 28.42
N LEU A 684 -35.13 15.30 28.76
CA LEU A 684 -35.82 15.15 30.04
C LEU A 684 -34.86 15.23 31.23
N ALA A 685 -33.67 14.63 31.14
CA ALA A 685 -32.65 14.73 32.18
C ALA A 685 -32.20 16.19 32.40
N PHE A 686 -32.01 16.96 31.33
CA PHE A 686 -31.68 18.39 31.42
C PHE A 686 -32.79 19.20 32.09
N TYR A 687 -34.06 18.95 31.73
CA TYR A 687 -35.22 19.65 32.30
C TYR A 687 -35.72 19.06 33.62
N SER A 688 -35.16 17.95 34.09
CA SER A 688 -35.58 17.25 35.31
C SER A 688 -35.44 18.11 36.56
N MET A 689 -34.45 19.01 36.60
CA MET A 689 -34.27 19.95 37.71
C MET A 689 -35.51 20.86 37.88
N MET A 690 -36.10 21.32 36.78
CA MET A 690 -37.32 22.12 36.79
C MET A 690 -38.52 21.29 37.26
N LEU A 691 -38.64 20.04 36.77
CA LEU A 691 -39.71 19.12 37.19
C LEU A 691 -39.63 18.79 38.69
N LEU A 692 -38.43 18.54 39.21
CA LEU A 692 -38.19 18.27 40.62
C LEU A 692 -38.48 19.51 41.47
N ALA A 693 -38.13 20.71 41.01
CA ALA A 693 -38.47 21.96 41.71
C ALA A 693 -39.99 22.13 41.86
N PHE A 694 -40.76 21.87 40.79
CA PHE A 694 -42.22 21.88 40.87
C PHE A 694 -42.77 20.74 41.74
N ALA A 695 -42.22 19.54 41.64
CA ALA A 695 -42.62 18.39 42.48
C ALA A 695 -42.41 18.68 43.98
N PHE A 696 -41.27 19.26 44.36
CA PHE A 696 -41.01 19.67 45.74
C PHE A 696 -41.88 20.86 46.15
N SER A 697 -42.16 21.80 45.24
CA SER A 697 -43.08 22.92 45.53
C SER A 697 -44.50 22.42 45.82
N PHE A 698 -45.00 21.46 45.02
CA PHE A 698 -46.31 20.84 45.27
C PHE A 698 -46.32 20.03 46.57
N PHE A 699 -45.24 19.29 46.87
CA PHE A 699 -45.10 18.57 48.14
C PHE A 699 -45.15 19.52 49.34
N THR A 700 -44.36 20.60 49.33
CA THR A 700 -44.33 21.55 50.44
C THR A 700 -45.66 22.28 50.60
N LEU A 701 -46.31 22.66 49.51
CA LEU A 701 -47.53 23.46 49.55
C LEU A 701 -48.78 22.61 49.87
N MET A 702 -48.86 21.38 49.36
CA MET A 702 -50.05 20.52 49.49
C MET A 702 -49.89 19.38 50.51
N GLY A 703 -48.66 19.00 50.86
CA GLY A 703 -48.37 17.90 51.78
C GLY A 703 -48.86 18.17 53.22
N ASP A 704 -48.71 19.41 53.69
CA ASP A 704 -49.09 19.81 55.05
C ASP A 704 -50.60 19.95 55.25
N LYS A 705 -51.35 20.37 54.22
CA LYS A 705 -52.80 20.61 54.32
C LYS A 705 -53.55 19.29 54.56
N PHE A 706 -53.20 18.25 53.79
CA PHE A 706 -53.76 16.92 53.94
C PHE A 706 -53.32 16.20 55.25
N ALA A 707 -52.07 16.41 55.69
CA ALA A 707 -51.61 15.90 56.99
C ALA A 707 -52.43 16.49 58.16
N LYS A 708 -52.78 17.78 58.07
CA LYS A 708 -53.67 18.47 59.02
C LYS A 708 -55.13 18.01 58.90
N ASP A 709 -55.63 17.74 57.70
CA ASP A 709 -56.99 17.24 57.48
C ASP A 709 -57.17 15.81 58.02
N ILE A 710 -56.17 14.92 57.86
CA ILE A 710 -56.15 13.60 58.52
C ILE A 710 -56.06 13.73 60.05
N MET A 711 -55.25 14.66 60.56
CA MET A 711 -55.17 14.91 62.00
C MET A 711 -56.48 15.47 62.58
N LYS A 712 -57.25 16.25 61.81
CA LYS A 712 -58.61 16.71 62.18
C LYS A 712 -59.61 15.55 62.19
N LEU A 713 -59.60 14.72 61.15
CA LEU A 713 -60.44 13.51 61.05
C LEU A 713 -60.18 12.48 62.17
N ASN A 714 -58.94 12.40 62.68
CA ASN A 714 -58.60 11.54 63.82
C ASN A 714 -58.87 12.18 65.20
N ARG A 715 -59.13 13.49 65.27
CA ARG A 715 -59.44 14.23 66.52
C ARG A 715 -60.94 14.30 66.80
N GLU A 716 -61.77 14.26 65.76
CA GLU A 716 -63.20 14.06 65.88
C GLU A 716 -63.47 12.56 66.08
N GLY A 717 -63.55 12.14 67.34
CA GLY A 717 -63.95 10.79 67.72
C GLY A 717 -65.39 10.48 67.25
N PRO A 718 -65.77 9.19 67.18
CA PRO A 718 -67.06 8.79 66.65
C PRO A 718 -68.15 9.06 67.68
N ASP A 719 -68.91 10.14 67.52
CA ASP A 719 -70.18 10.27 68.22
C ASP A 719 -71.29 9.54 67.45
N THR A 720 -71.87 8.57 68.14
CA THR A 720 -73.14 7.86 67.90
C THR A 720 -73.22 6.79 66.80
N THR A 721 -73.24 5.54 67.27
CA THR A 721 -74.06 4.40 66.82
C THR A 721 -74.59 4.42 65.39
N THR A 722 -73.80 3.91 64.44
CA THR A 722 -74.24 2.91 63.46
C THR A 722 -72.98 2.23 62.91
N ASN A 723 -72.90 0.91 63.06
CA ASN A 723 -71.92 0.10 62.36
C ASN A 723 -72.26 0.18 60.88
N ASP A 724 -71.48 0.96 60.12
CA ASP A 724 -71.10 0.73 58.72
C ASP A 724 -70.50 2.04 58.15
N ILE A 725 -69.21 2.28 58.41
CA ILE A 725 -68.44 3.28 57.66
C ILE A 725 -67.11 2.64 57.23
N PRO A 726 -66.82 2.49 55.92
CA PRO A 726 -65.60 1.88 55.43
C PRO A 726 -64.45 2.89 55.44
N VAL A 727 -63.86 3.16 56.61
CA VAL A 727 -62.80 4.19 56.76
C VAL A 727 -61.42 3.75 56.22
N THR A 728 -61.24 2.50 55.78
CA THR A 728 -59.90 1.97 55.48
C THR A 728 -59.48 1.96 54.00
N ASN A 729 -60.42 2.07 53.05
CA ASN A 729 -60.10 2.00 51.61
C ASN A 729 -60.23 3.36 50.88
N ALA A 730 -61.20 4.20 51.25
CA ALA A 730 -61.38 5.53 50.67
C ALA A 730 -60.19 6.46 51.02
N THR A 731 -59.76 6.46 52.28
CA THR A 731 -58.60 7.25 52.76
C THR A 731 -57.27 6.78 52.16
N ARG A 732 -57.16 5.50 51.73
CA ARG A 732 -55.95 4.95 51.12
C ARG A 732 -55.81 5.35 49.65
N ASN A 733 -56.92 5.37 48.91
CA ASN A 733 -56.94 5.87 47.53
C ASN A 733 -56.68 7.38 47.47
N GLU A 734 -57.19 8.16 48.42
CA GLU A 734 -56.88 9.59 48.55
C GLU A 734 -55.41 9.86 48.93
N ARG A 735 -54.76 8.99 49.71
CA ARG A 735 -53.32 9.09 50.02
C ARG A 735 -52.41 8.95 48.80
N TYR A 736 -52.74 8.05 47.87
CA TYR A 736 -52.02 7.91 46.60
C TYR A 736 -52.38 9.03 45.62
N ASN A 737 -53.62 9.49 45.67
CA ASN A 737 -54.13 10.58 44.85
C ASN A 737 -53.80 11.98 45.41
N ASN A 738 -52.87 12.13 46.37
CA ASN A 738 -52.41 13.42 46.88
C ASN A 738 -50.87 13.55 46.89
N PHE A 739 -50.36 14.78 46.88
CA PHE A 739 -48.92 15.13 46.91
C PHE A 739 -48.28 14.90 48.30
N TYR A 740 -48.60 13.76 48.94
CA TYR A 740 -48.35 13.52 50.36
C TYR A 740 -46.92 13.09 50.69
N THR A 741 -46.28 12.31 49.82
CA THR A 741 -44.87 11.91 49.98
C THR A 741 -44.01 12.53 48.89
N VAL A 742 -42.72 12.73 49.17
CA VAL A 742 -41.75 13.21 48.18
C VAL A 742 -41.78 12.33 46.92
N GLY A 743 -41.84 11.00 47.09
CA GLY A 743 -41.91 10.06 45.97
C GLY A 743 -43.21 10.16 45.16
N SER A 744 -44.37 10.24 45.80
CA SER A 744 -45.66 10.39 45.11
C SER A 744 -45.76 11.73 44.38
N SER A 745 -45.20 12.81 44.94
CA SER A 745 -45.18 14.13 44.30
C SER A 745 -44.31 14.16 43.06
N ILE A 746 -43.16 13.47 43.08
CA ILE A 746 -42.31 13.29 41.90
C ILE A 746 -43.07 12.49 40.83
N ILE A 747 -43.58 11.29 41.17
CA ILE A 747 -44.31 10.44 40.21
C ILE A 747 -45.48 11.20 39.58
N LYS A 748 -46.24 11.95 40.38
CA LYS A 748 -47.35 12.76 39.89
C LYS A 748 -46.94 13.91 39.01
N SER A 749 -45.87 14.63 39.34
CA SER A 749 -45.35 15.67 38.44
C SER A 749 -44.89 15.09 37.09
N PHE A 750 -44.37 13.85 37.07
CA PHE A 750 -44.05 13.13 35.83
C PHE A 750 -45.30 12.65 35.07
N VAL A 751 -46.36 12.24 35.76
CA VAL A 751 -47.65 11.96 35.12
C VAL A 751 -48.26 13.25 34.55
N MET A 752 -48.22 14.36 35.29
CA MET A 752 -48.73 15.65 34.81
C MET A 752 -47.91 16.25 33.64
N LEU A 753 -46.65 15.86 33.47
CA LEU A 753 -45.84 16.18 32.28
C LEU A 753 -46.47 15.61 31.00
N THR A 754 -47.07 14.41 31.05
CA THR A 754 -47.67 13.79 29.85
C THR A 754 -48.95 14.49 29.40
N GLY A 755 -49.48 15.42 30.21
CA GLY A 755 -50.73 16.14 29.97
C GLY A 755 -51.93 15.56 30.71
N GLU A 756 -51.74 14.48 31.47
CA GLU A 756 -52.77 13.94 32.36
C GLU A 756 -52.91 14.82 33.61
N LEU A 757 -53.83 15.79 33.56
CA LEU A 757 -54.12 16.71 34.65
C LEU A 757 -55.33 16.20 35.45
N GLU A 758 -55.08 15.45 36.52
CA GLU A 758 -56.13 15.11 37.50
C GLU A 758 -56.45 16.32 38.39
N THR A 759 -57.39 17.16 37.95
CA THR A 759 -57.81 18.38 38.67
C THR A 759 -58.63 18.10 39.92
N SER A 760 -59.12 16.86 40.11
CA SER A 760 -59.98 16.46 41.22
C SER A 760 -59.34 16.55 42.61
N TYR A 761 -58.01 16.67 42.69
CA TYR A 761 -57.25 16.63 43.95
C TYR A 761 -56.51 17.95 44.26
N ILE A 762 -56.50 18.88 43.32
CA ILE A 762 -55.88 20.20 43.52
C ILE A 762 -56.91 21.07 44.22
N HIS A 763 -56.89 21.07 45.55
CA HIS A 763 -57.71 21.97 46.35
C HIS A 763 -57.23 23.41 46.11
N THR A 764 -57.81 24.10 45.12
CA THR A 764 -57.49 25.50 44.75
C THR A 764 -58.04 26.52 45.76
N GLU A 765 -58.04 26.19 47.04
CA GLU A 765 -58.39 27.13 48.11
C GLU A 765 -57.16 27.98 48.43
N GLY A 766 -56.86 28.91 47.51
CA GLY A 766 -55.79 29.89 47.64
C GLY A 766 -55.19 30.27 46.29
N TRP A 767 -55.02 31.57 46.07
CA TRP A 767 -54.45 32.13 44.83
C TRP A 767 -53.02 31.63 44.56
N THR A 768 -52.26 31.28 45.60
CA THR A 768 -50.91 30.71 45.49
C THR A 768 -50.88 29.35 44.80
N TYR A 769 -51.85 28.48 45.07
CA TYR A 769 -51.99 27.17 44.42
C TYR A 769 -52.33 27.32 42.94
N ALA A 770 -53.28 28.22 42.63
CA ALA A 770 -53.69 28.50 41.25
C ALA A 770 -52.53 29.07 40.42
N ILE A 771 -51.74 30.00 40.98
CA ILE A 771 -50.58 30.58 40.30
C ILE A 771 -49.49 29.53 40.06
N LEU A 772 -49.14 28.74 41.08
CA LEU A 772 -48.12 27.68 40.95
C LEU A 772 -48.55 26.63 39.91
N PHE A 773 -49.82 26.25 39.92
CA PHE A 773 -50.37 25.28 38.97
C PHE A 773 -50.44 25.84 37.54
N LEU A 774 -50.85 27.09 37.34
CA LEU A 774 -50.83 27.75 36.04
C LEU A 774 -49.41 27.88 35.47
N LEU A 775 -48.44 28.22 36.33
CA LEU A 775 -47.04 28.28 35.96
C LEU A 775 -46.51 26.90 35.54
N PHE A 776 -46.87 25.85 36.27
CA PHE A 776 -46.55 24.47 35.92
C PHE A 776 -47.18 24.07 34.58
N LEU A 777 -48.48 24.34 34.39
CA LEU A 777 -49.19 24.01 33.15
C LEU A 777 -48.54 24.70 31.95
N PHE A 778 -48.19 25.98 32.08
CA PHE A 778 -47.53 26.72 31.02
C PHE A 778 -46.11 26.19 30.75
N LEU A 779 -45.24 26.10 31.75
CA LEU A 779 -43.83 25.76 31.55
C LEU A 779 -43.62 24.27 31.25
N VAL A 780 -44.35 23.39 31.91
CA VAL A 780 -44.15 21.93 31.83
C VAL A 780 -45.08 21.32 30.77
N THR A 781 -46.39 21.50 30.92
CA THR A 781 -47.34 20.83 30.03
C THR A 781 -47.40 21.46 28.64
N ILE A 782 -47.37 22.80 28.52
CA ILE A 782 -47.43 23.47 27.22
C ILE A 782 -46.04 23.62 26.60
N VAL A 783 -45.06 24.19 27.31
CA VAL A 783 -43.75 24.48 26.71
C VAL A 783 -42.87 23.23 26.64
N LEU A 784 -42.60 22.56 27.77
CA LEU A 784 -41.67 21.43 27.80
C LEU A 784 -42.17 20.22 27.00
N ASN A 785 -43.42 19.81 27.15
CA ASN A 785 -43.96 18.66 26.40
C ASN A 785 -43.93 18.90 24.87
N ASN A 786 -44.32 20.10 24.42
CA ASN A 786 -44.26 20.43 22.99
C ASN A 786 -42.84 20.56 22.47
N LEU A 787 -41.90 21.06 23.28
CA LEU A 787 -40.47 21.09 22.94
C LEU A 787 -39.91 19.67 22.76
N LEU A 788 -40.21 18.75 23.69
CA LEU A 788 -39.78 17.35 23.61
C LEU A 788 -40.31 16.67 22.35
N ASN A 789 -41.59 16.90 22.01
CA ASN A 789 -42.20 16.41 20.78
C ASN A 789 -41.56 17.03 19.53
N ALA A 790 -41.26 18.32 19.53
CA ALA A 790 -40.60 19.00 18.40
C ALA A 790 -39.18 18.46 18.13
N LEU A 791 -38.40 18.20 19.19
CA LEU A 791 -37.08 17.58 19.09
C LEU A 791 -37.18 16.16 18.50
N ALA A 792 -38.15 15.37 18.96
CA ALA A 792 -38.40 14.05 18.40
C ALA A 792 -38.74 14.11 16.91
N VAL A 793 -39.61 15.04 16.49
CA VAL A 793 -39.97 15.22 15.08
C VAL A 793 -38.75 15.62 14.24
N SER A 794 -37.92 16.54 14.73
CA SER A 794 -36.68 16.93 14.04
C SER A 794 -35.76 15.72 13.82
N ASP A 795 -35.54 14.90 14.84
CA ASP A 795 -34.75 13.67 14.76
C ASP A 795 -35.34 12.67 13.75
N THR A 796 -36.66 12.50 13.73
CA THR A 796 -37.30 11.59 12.76
C THR A 796 -37.11 12.04 11.32
N GLN A 797 -37.10 13.35 11.06
CA GLN A 797 -36.88 13.89 9.73
C GLN A 797 -35.43 13.68 9.26
N GLU A 798 -34.45 13.91 10.15
CA GLU A 798 -33.04 13.67 9.85
C GLU A 798 -32.77 12.20 9.50
N ILE A 799 -33.28 11.27 10.32
CA ILE A 799 -33.14 9.83 10.08
C ILE A 799 -33.84 9.41 8.78
N LYS A 800 -34.99 10.01 8.46
CA LYS A 800 -35.72 9.69 7.22
C LYS A 800 -34.98 10.16 5.97
N ARG A 801 -34.23 11.26 6.04
CA ARG A 801 -33.36 11.73 4.93
C ARG A 801 -32.23 10.73 4.67
N ASP A 802 -31.65 10.16 5.74
CA ASP A 802 -30.49 9.26 5.65
C ASP A 802 -30.84 7.77 5.70
N ALA A 803 -32.12 7.43 5.58
CA ALA A 803 -32.64 6.12 5.96
C ALA A 803 -32.04 4.95 5.15
N LYS A 804 -31.75 5.17 3.85
CA LYS A 804 -31.10 4.16 2.99
C LYS A 804 -29.67 3.86 3.45
N LEU A 805 -28.90 4.89 3.84
CA LEU A 805 -27.54 4.74 4.36
C LEU A 805 -27.55 4.07 5.73
N ILE A 806 -28.48 4.46 6.60
CA ILE A 806 -28.66 3.88 7.94
C ILE A 806 -29.03 2.39 7.87
N ASP A 807 -29.89 1.99 6.93
CA ASP A 807 -30.24 0.57 6.70
C ASP A 807 -29.02 -0.23 6.20
N LEU A 808 -28.31 0.27 5.19
CA LEU A 808 -27.15 -0.43 4.64
C LEU A 808 -26.01 -0.56 5.65
N ASN A 809 -25.74 0.50 6.44
CA ASN A 809 -24.73 0.44 7.50
C ASN A 809 -25.06 -0.61 8.56
N GLN A 810 -26.33 -0.72 8.97
CA GLN A 810 -26.74 -1.75 9.93
C GLN A 810 -26.58 -3.16 9.38
N ARG A 811 -26.92 -3.37 8.10
CA ARG A 811 -26.66 -4.66 7.44
C ARG A 811 -25.18 -4.99 7.45
N ILE A 812 -24.31 -4.01 7.16
CA ILE A 812 -22.85 -4.20 7.19
C ILE A 812 -22.39 -4.54 8.61
N GLU A 813 -22.82 -3.80 9.62
CA GLU A 813 -22.46 -4.00 11.02
C GLU A 813 -22.87 -5.41 11.50
N ALA A 814 -24.13 -5.78 11.28
CA ALA A 814 -24.65 -7.11 11.62
C ALA A 814 -23.89 -8.23 10.88
N MET A 815 -23.56 -8.05 9.60
CA MET A 815 -22.77 -9.05 8.87
C MET A 815 -21.33 -9.14 9.38
N CYS A 816 -20.70 -8.01 9.71
CA CYS A 816 -19.34 -7.98 10.24
C CYS A 816 -19.24 -8.69 11.58
N ASP A 817 -20.19 -8.45 12.48
CA ASP A 817 -20.18 -9.03 13.81
C ASP A 817 -20.40 -10.54 13.74
N ASN A 818 -21.32 -11.00 12.89
CA ASN A 818 -21.52 -12.43 12.61
C ASN A 818 -20.29 -13.07 11.96
N GLU A 819 -19.63 -12.40 11.01
CA GLU A 819 -18.41 -12.90 10.38
C GLU A 819 -17.25 -12.98 11.38
N ALA A 820 -17.03 -11.94 12.20
CA ALA A 820 -16.00 -11.91 13.22
C ALA A 820 -16.17 -13.00 14.28
N ALA A 821 -17.42 -13.32 14.65
CA ALA A 821 -17.74 -14.39 15.59
C ALA A 821 -17.40 -15.78 15.02
N ILE A 822 -17.61 -15.99 13.71
CA ILE A 822 -17.46 -17.29 13.05
C ILE A 822 -16.02 -17.53 12.61
N PHE A 823 -15.32 -16.51 12.11
CA PHE A 823 -14.01 -16.67 11.46
C PHE A 823 -12.83 -16.81 12.44
N LYS A 824 -12.95 -16.30 13.68
CA LYS A 824 -11.85 -16.28 14.67
C LYS A 824 -11.54 -17.62 15.34
N LYS A 825 -12.40 -18.63 15.27
CA LYS A 825 -12.22 -19.91 15.97
C LYS A 825 -12.22 -21.09 15.00
N ASN A 826 -11.31 -22.03 15.20
CA ASN A 826 -11.25 -23.28 14.44
C ASN A 826 -11.93 -24.41 15.22
N SER A 827 -13.23 -24.54 15.00
CA SER A 827 -14.02 -25.68 15.44
C SER A 827 -14.66 -26.36 14.21
N ARG A 828 -15.04 -27.63 14.32
CA ARG A 828 -15.73 -28.34 13.22
C ARG A 828 -17.00 -27.61 12.78
N MET A 829 -17.80 -27.15 13.75
CA MET A 829 -19.00 -26.35 13.52
C MET A 829 -18.68 -24.98 12.93
N GLY A 830 -17.63 -24.32 13.42
CA GLY A 830 -17.14 -23.05 12.88
C GLY A 830 -16.71 -23.18 11.43
N ASN A 831 -15.97 -24.23 11.06
CA ASN A 831 -15.53 -24.47 9.69
C ASN A 831 -16.72 -24.78 8.75
N TRP A 832 -17.73 -25.50 9.22
CA TRP A 832 -18.97 -25.70 8.47
C TRP A 832 -19.71 -24.37 8.24
N LEU A 833 -19.88 -23.54 9.28
CA LEU A 833 -20.49 -22.22 9.17
C LEU A 833 -19.70 -21.27 8.26
N LYS A 834 -18.35 -21.26 8.35
CA LYS A 834 -17.47 -20.52 7.43
C LYS A 834 -17.75 -20.89 5.98
N MET A 835 -17.90 -22.19 5.68
CA MET A 835 -18.19 -22.66 4.33
C MET A 835 -19.57 -22.23 3.81
N VAL A 836 -20.59 -22.16 4.68
CA VAL A 836 -21.95 -21.74 4.29
C VAL A 836 -22.00 -20.23 4.04
N ILE A 837 -21.34 -19.44 4.90
CA ILE A 837 -21.46 -17.98 4.96
C ILE A 837 -20.48 -17.27 4.03
N SER A 838 -19.29 -17.83 3.76
CA SER A 838 -18.30 -17.16 2.92
C SER A 838 -18.81 -16.97 1.49
N MET A 839 -18.53 -15.80 0.90
CA MET A 839 -18.78 -15.55 -0.52
C MET A 839 -17.64 -16.13 -1.35
N PHE A 840 -16.40 -16.00 -0.86
CA PHE A 840 -15.19 -16.44 -1.53
C PHE A 840 -14.54 -17.63 -0.80
N PRO A 841 -13.77 -18.49 -1.53
CA PRO A 841 -13.75 -18.63 -2.98
C PRO A 841 -14.91 -19.49 -3.54
N LYS A 842 -15.71 -20.13 -2.68
CA LYS A 842 -16.63 -21.21 -3.10
C LYS A 842 -17.87 -20.71 -3.86
N THR A 843 -18.43 -19.57 -3.47
CA THR A 843 -19.71 -19.07 -4.05
C THR A 843 -19.45 -18.21 -5.29
N LEU A 844 -18.35 -17.46 -5.27
CA LEU A 844 -17.89 -16.61 -6.36
C LEU A 844 -16.42 -16.91 -6.67
N PRO A 845 -16.12 -18.02 -7.38
CA PRO A 845 -14.73 -18.42 -7.67
C PRO A 845 -13.98 -17.36 -8.49
N ASP A 846 -14.64 -16.76 -9.48
CA ASP A 846 -14.05 -15.75 -10.38
C ASP A 846 -14.24 -14.30 -9.87
N GLY A 847 -14.81 -14.10 -8.69
CA GLY A 847 -15.06 -12.75 -8.18
C GLY A 847 -16.24 -12.02 -8.83
N CYS A 848 -16.89 -12.59 -9.86
CA CYS A 848 -17.83 -11.87 -10.71
C CYS A 848 -19.22 -12.51 -10.77
N ILE A 849 -20.24 -11.70 -11.08
CA ILE A 849 -21.61 -12.14 -11.35
C ILE A 849 -22.07 -11.58 -12.70
N ILE A 850 -22.85 -12.37 -13.43
CA ILE A 850 -23.48 -11.97 -14.70
C ILE A 850 -24.99 -11.91 -14.51
N ILE A 851 -25.62 -10.82 -14.93
CA ILE A 851 -27.06 -10.58 -14.81
C ILE A 851 -27.63 -10.40 -16.22
N LYS A 852 -28.72 -11.12 -16.52
CA LYS A 852 -29.48 -10.93 -17.77
C LYS A 852 -30.78 -10.17 -17.47
N PRO A 853 -30.85 -8.85 -17.73
CA PRO A 853 -32.03 -8.05 -17.38
C PRO A 853 -33.28 -8.49 -18.12
N ASN A 854 -33.16 -8.80 -19.42
CA ASN A 854 -34.27 -9.16 -20.30
C ASN A 854 -34.77 -10.60 -20.11
N ARG A 855 -34.08 -11.41 -19.30
CA ARG A 855 -34.50 -12.75 -18.86
C ARG A 855 -34.84 -12.78 -17.37
N SER A 856 -35.80 -11.95 -16.96
CA SER A 856 -36.32 -11.89 -15.58
C SER A 856 -35.27 -11.54 -14.50
N TYR A 857 -34.23 -10.77 -14.84
CA TYR A 857 -33.15 -10.41 -13.92
C TYR A 857 -32.45 -11.61 -13.27
N ARG A 858 -32.28 -12.71 -14.02
CA ARG A 858 -31.62 -13.92 -13.52
C ARG A 858 -30.12 -13.70 -13.34
N ILE A 859 -29.61 -14.26 -12.24
CA ILE A 859 -28.22 -14.19 -11.80
C ILE A 859 -27.49 -15.46 -12.27
N TYR A 860 -26.37 -15.28 -12.96
CA TYR A 860 -25.49 -16.34 -13.44
C TYR A 860 -24.10 -16.17 -12.81
N VAL A 861 -23.54 -17.27 -12.31
CA VAL A 861 -22.16 -17.32 -11.81
C VAL A 861 -21.38 -18.23 -12.75
N LYS A 862 -20.28 -17.73 -13.30
CA LYS A 862 -19.39 -18.54 -14.14
C LYS A 862 -18.73 -19.60 -13.26
N GLN A 863 -18.97 -20.88 -13.56
CA GLN A 863 -18.26 -21.97 -12.89
C GLN A 863 -16.91 -22.16 -13.59
N SER A 864 -15.82 -22.15 -12.81
CA SER A 864 -14.52 -22.53 -13.33
C SER A 864 -14.46 -24.05 -13.50
N GLU A 865 -14.04 -24.52 -14.68
CA GLU A 865 -13.95 -25.95 -15.03
C GLU A 865 -13.03 -26.77 -14.09
N GLN A 866 -12.19 -26.12 -13.29
CA GLN A 866 -11.22 -26.78 -12.41
C GLN A 866 -11.77 -27.34 -11.08
N ILE A 867 -13.02 -27.04 -10.68
CA ILE A 867 -13.60 -27.51 -9.40
C ILE A 867 -14.47 -28.78 -9.59
N LEU A 868 -14.40 -29.42 -10.75
CA LEU A 868 -15.18 -30.59 -11.15
C LEU A 868 -14.57 -31.92 -10.64
N LEU A 869 -14.21 -32.02 -9.35
CA LEU A 869 -13.69 -33.27 -8.77
C LEU A 869 -14.43 -33.80 -7.52
N ASN A 870 -15.56 -33.21 -7.10
CA ASN A 870 -16.27 -33.73 -5.93
C ASN A 870 -17.80 -33.68 -6.08
N ASP A 871 -18.39 -34.82 -6.44
CA ASP A 871 -19.84 -35.03 -6.60
C ASP A 871 -20.66 -34.69 -5.34
N TRP A 872 -20.08 -34.77 -4.14
CA TRP A 872 -20.79 -34.45 -2.90
C TRP A 872 -21.06 -32.93 -2.72
N LEU A 873 -20.24 -32.06 -3.34
CA LEU A 873 -20.37 -30.60 -3.27
C LEU A 873 -21.47 -30.03 -4.17
N GLN A 874 -21.85 -30.73 -5.25
CA GLN A 874 -22.94 -30.29 -6.14
C GLN A 874 -24.28 -30.17 -5.39
N THR A 875 -24.49 -30.98 -4.36
CA THR A 875 -25.73 -30.99 -3.56
C THR A 875 -25.92 -29.72 -2.74
N ASN A 876 -24.84 -29.08 -2.27
CA ASN A 876 -24.89 -27.88 -1.44
C ASN A 876 -24.79 -26.56 -2.24
N ILE A 877 -24.33 -26.62 -3.50
CA ILE A 877 -24.32 -25.48 -4.44
C ILE A 877 -25.75 -25.18 -4.97
N LYS A 878 -26.70 -26.11 -4.80
CA LYS A 878 -28.14 -25.88 -5.05
C LYS A 878 -28.79 -24.78 -4.18
N LEU A 879 -28.05 -24.14 -3.26
CA LEU A 879 -28.58 -23.04 -2.44
C LEU A 879 -28.84 -21.74 -3.23
N PHE A 880 -28.17 -21.53 -4.36
CA PHE A 880 -28.66 -20.59 -5.36
C PHE A 880 -29.60 -21.36 -6.29
N LYS A 881 -30.90 -21.39 -5.95
CA LYS A 881 -31.90 -21.72 -6.97
C LYS A 881 -31.64 -20.76 -8.17
N PRO A 882 -31.57 -21.24 -9.41
CA PRO A 882 -31.34 -20.40 -10.60
C PRO A 882 -32.45 -19.37 -10.90
N ASP A 883 -33.40 -19.18 -9.97
CA ASP A 883 -34.57 -18.32 -10.06
C ASP A 883 -34.59 -17.17 -9.04
N VAL A 884 -33.44 -16.81 -8.45
CA VAL A 884 -33.37 -15.59 -7.61
C VAL A 884 -33.38 -14.37 -8.53
N LYS A 885 -34.50 -13.64 -8.52
CA LYS A 885 -34.63 -12.35 -9.21
C LYS A 885 -33.75 -11.31 -8.52
N PHE A 886 -32.90 -10.64 -9.29
CA PHE A 886 -32.12 -9.53 -8.77
C PHE A 886 -33.02 -8.32 -8.47
N ASN A 887 -32.61 -7.47 -7.51
CA ASN A 887 -33.40 -6.34 -7.04
C ASN A 887 -33.60 -5.28 -8.16
N ALA A 888 -34.86 -4.99 -8.50
CA ALA A 888 -35.22 -4.07 -9.56
C ALA A 888 -34.75 -2.62 -9.33
N ASP A 889 -34.67 -2.16 -8.07
CA ASP A 889 -34.22 -0.80 -7.77
C ASP A 889 -32.72 -0.62 -8.00
N ILE A 890 -31.93 -1.64 -7.65
CA ILE A 890 -30.49 -1.66 -7.96
C ILE A 890 -30.28 -1.75 -9.48
N MET A 891 -31.11 -2.51 -10.20
CA MET A 891 -31.04 -2.55 -11.68
C MET A 891 -31.31 -1.21 -12.33
N LYS A 892 -32.26 -0.41 -11.81
CA LYS A 892 -32.51 0.94 -12.32
C LYS A 892 -31.29 1.84 -12.15
N GLU A 893 -30.62 1.77 -11.00
CA GLU A 893 -29.38 2.52 -10.76
C GLU A 893 -28.25 2.05 -11.69
N ILE A 894 -28.10 0.73 -11.91
CA ILE A 894 -27.14 0.17 -12.86
C ILE A 894 -27.43 0.66 -14.29
N GLN A 895 -28.67 0.58 -14.73
CA GLN A 895 -29.08 1.04 -16.06
C GLN A 895 -28.80 2.54 -16.25
N LYS A 896 -29.08 3.36 -15.23
CA LYS A 896 -28.77 4.79 -15.23
C LYS A 896 -27.26 5.06 -15.35
N LEU A 897 -26.42 4.33 -14.61
CA LEU A 897 -24.97 4.45 -14.72
C LEU A 897 -24.46 4.04 -16.11
N LEU A 898 -25.03 2.96 -16.68
CA LEU A 898 -24.66 2.50 -18.01
C LEU A 898 -25.06 3.49 -19.11
N THR A 899 -26.21 4.17 -18.99
CA THR A 899 -26.60 5.24 -19.94
C THR A 899 -25.65 6.42 -19.86
N THR A 900 -25.32 6.91 -18.66
CA THR A 900 -24.36 8.01 -18.49
C THR A 900 -23.00 7.67 -19.10
N LYS A 901 -22.49 6.46 -18.86
CA LYS A 901 -21.22 6.00 -19.45
C LYS A 901 -21.24 5.93 -20.98
N ARG A 902 -22.37 5.51 -21.58
CA ARG A 902 -22.51 5.48 -23.04
C ARG A 902 -22.49 6.89 -23.61
N GLU A 903 -23.16 7.84 -22.96
CA GLU A 903 -23.14 9.26 -23.33
C GLU A 903 -21.72 9.84 -23.26
N GLU A 904 -20.99 9.61 -22.16
CA GLU A 904 -19.60 10.06 -21.99
C GLU A 904 -18.65 9.48 -23.05
N LYS A 905 -18.73 8.17 -23.33
CA LYS A 905 -17.95 7.53 -24.40
C LYS A 905 -18.23 8.18 -25.76
N THR A 906 -19.50 8.49 -26.04
CA THR A 906 -19.93 9.11 -27.29
C THR A 906 -19.36 10.53 -27.41
N ILE A 907 -19.45 11.33 -26.34
CA ILE A 907 -18.88 12.69 -26.27
C ILE A 907 -17.35 12.65 -26.45
N MET A 908 -16.66 11.70 -25.81
CA MET A 908 -15.22 11.55 -25.93
C MET A 908 -14.78 11.13 -27.34
N ALA A 909 -15.51 10.22 -27.98
CA ALA A 909 -15.26 9.83 -29.37
C ALA A 909 -15.46 11.02 -30.32
N ILE A 910 -16.49 11.83 -30.11
CA ILE A 910 -16.73 13.07 -30.88
C ILE A 910 -15.56 14.05 -30.68
N ARG A 911 -15.06 14.24 -29.46
CA ARG A 911 -13.92 15.11 -29.17
C ARG A 911 -12.65 14.63 -29.90
N MET A 912 -12.35 13.33 -29.84
CA MET A 912 -11.19 12.74 -30.53
C MET A 912 -11.28 12.88 -32.07
N LEU A 913 -12.48 12.77 -32.64
CA LEU A 913 -12.69 12.99 -34.07
C LEU A 913 -12.53 14.46 -34.48
N LYS A 914 -12.92 15.40 -33.61
CA LYS A 914 -12.66 16.84 -33.81
C LYS A 914 -11.17 17.18 -33.72
N GLU A 915 -10.45 16.59 -32.78
CA GLU A 915 -9.00 16.76 -32.64
C GLU A 915 -8.22 16.20 -33.85
N ASN A 916 -8.69 15.10 -34.44
CA ASN A 916 -8.14 14.53 -35.68
C ASN A 916 -8.57 15.27 -36.96
N ARG A 917 -9.11 16.49 -36.87
CA ARG A 917 -9.58 17.35 -37.99
C ARG A 917 -10.65 16.70 -38.91
N ASN A 918 -11.36 15.68 -38.45
CA ASN A 918 -12.47 15.06 -39.18
C ASN A 918 -13.82 15.69 -38.77
N GLU A 919 -13.94 17.01 -38.87
CA GLU A 919 -15.11 17.77 -38.38
C GLU A 919 -16.43 17.36 -39.05
N LYS A 920 -16.39 16.97 -40.33
CA LYS A 920 -17.59 16.53 -41.07
C LYS A 920 -18.16 15.24 -40.48
N LEU A 921 -17.31 14.25 -40.21
CA LEU A 921 -17.69 12.98 -39.59
C LEU A 921 -18.19 13.19 -38.16
N ALA A 922 -17.56 14.09 -37.40
CA ALA A 922 -18.00 14.43 -36.05
C ALA A 922 -19.38 15.09 -36.04
N ASN A 923 -19.67 16.01 -36.98
CA ASN A 923 -20.97 16.67 -37.10
C ASN A 923 -22.07 15.73 -37.61
N ASP A 924 -21.73 14.78 -38.49
CA ASP A 924 -22.67 13.75 -38.95
C ASP A 924 -23.02 12.78 -37.81
N ILE A 925 -22.06 12.39 -36.97
CA ILE A 925 -22.30 11.58 -35.77
C ILE A 925 -23.19 12.34 -34.76
N ILE A 926 -22.96 13.65 -34.57
CA ILE A 926 -23.83 14.47 -33.70
C ILE A 926 -25.27 14.46 -34.21
N LYS A 927 -25.49 14.74 -35.51
CA LYS A 927 -26.83 14.69 -36.12
C LYS A 927 -27.48 13.31 -36.00
N ILE A 928 -26.73 12.25 -36.24
CA ILE A 928 -27.23 10.88 -36.09
C ILE A 928 -27.59 10.59 -34.63
N SER A 929 -26.80 11.07 -33.66
CA SER A 929 -27.10 10.90 -32.24
C SER A 929 -28.34 11.67 -31.80
N GLU A 930 -28.56 12.89 -32.32
CA GLU A 930 -29.77 13.68 -32.07
C GLU A 930 -31.00 12.98 -32.66
N MET A 931 -30.90 12.48 -33.90
CA MET A 931 -31.96 11.70 -34.53
C MET A 931 -32.26 10.39 -33.77
N LEU A 932 -31.23 9.69 -33.28
CA LEU A 932 -31.39 8.48 -32.46
C LEU A 932 -32.09 8.78 -31.14
N ASN A 933 -31.73 9.86 -30.46
CA ASN A 933 -32.39 10.30 -29.23
C ASN A 933 -33.86 10.65 -29.46
N ASP A 934 -34.19 11.33 -30.56
CA ASP A 934 -35.56 11.63 -30.93
C ASP A 934 -36.36 10.37 -31.26
N ILE A 935 -35.76 9.42 -31.99
CA ILE A 935 -36.37 8.11 -32.25
C ILE A 935 -36.60 7.36 -30.94
N GLN A 936 -35.63 7.33 -30.03
CA GLN A 936 -35.73 6.60 -28.78
C GLN A 936 -36.77 7.22 -27.82
N LYS A 937 -36.91 8.55 -27.84
CA LYS A 937 -37.98 9.28 -27.14
C LYS A 937 -39.36 8.97 -27.73
N ASN A 938 -39.46 8.84 -29.05
CA ASN A 938 -40.68 8.43 -29.72
C ASN A 938 -41.04 6.96 -29.47
N VAL A 939 -40.05 6.06 -29.42
CA VAL A 939 -40.24 4.64 -29.11
C VAL A 939 -40.68 4.44 -27.66
N THR A 940 -40.08 5.14 -26.70
CA THR A 940 -40.50 5.09 -25.29
C THR A 940 -41.91 5.65 -25.10
N LYS A 941 -42.28 6.70 -25.83
CA LYS A 941 -43.65 7.23 -25.86
C LYS A 941 -44.63 6.20 -26.43
N LEU A 942 -44.29 5.57 -27.56
CA LEU A 942 -45.07 4.48 -28.16
C LEU A 942 -45.21 3.27 -27.23
N GLN A 943 -44.15 2.87 -26.52
CA GLN A 943 -44.20 1.78 -25.55
C GLN A 943 -45.10 2.12 -24.35
N ALA A 944 -45.06 3.37 -23.86
CA ALA A 944 -45.96 3.85 -22.82
C ALA A 944 -47.42 3.87 -23.30
N ASP A 945 -47.66 4.28 -24.55
CA ASP A 945 -48.98 4.29 -25.16
C ASP A 945 -49.51 2.86 -25.37
N VAL A 946 -48.67 1.92 -25.84
CA VAL A 946 -49.01 0.49 -25.96
C VAL A 946 -49.28 -0.15 -24.60
N TYR A 947 -48.52 0.19 -23.56
CA TYR A 947 -48.77 -0.28 -22.20
C TYR A 947 -50.09 0.26 -21.64
N ASN A 948 -50.40 1.54 -21.87
CA ASN A 948 -51.67 2.14 -21.48
C ASN A 948 -52.85 1.56 -22.25
N LEU A 949 -52.67 1.20 -23.53
CA LEU A 949 -53.67 0.50 -24.34
C LEU A 949 -53.92 -0.92 -23.84
N ARG A 950 -52.87 -1.69 -23.50
CA ARG A 950 -53.01 -3.02 -22.86
C ARG A 950 -53.68 -2.96 -21.49
N LYS A 951 -53.44 -1.89 -20.73
CA LYS A 951 -54.11 -1.67 -19.44
C LYS A 951 -55.58 -1.33 -19.62
N ARG A 952 -55.95 -0.63 -20.70
CA ARG A 952 -57.35 -0.34 -21.07
C ARG A 952 -58.07 -1.53 -21.70
N SER A 953 -57.37 -2.50 -22.28
CA SER A 953 -58.00 -3.72 -22.83
C SER A 953 -58.23 -4.81 -21.78
N ASN A 954 -57.62 -4.68 -20.59
CA ASN A 954 -57.76 -5.61 -19.46
C ASN A 954 -58.67 -5.06 -18.33
N LEU A 955 -59.26 -3.89 -18.54
CA LEU A 955 -60.35 -3.27 -17.78
C LEU A 955 -61.61 -3.36 -18.64
#